data_AF-A0A9D2INF2-F1
#
_entry.id   AF-A0A9D2INF2-F1
#
_cell.length_a   1.000
_cell.length_b   1.000
_cell.length_c   1.000
_cell.angle_alpha   90.00
_cell.angle_beta   90.00
_cell.angle_gamma   90.00
#
_symmetry.space_group_name_H-M   'P 1'
#
loop_
_entity.id
_entity.type
_entity.pdbx_description
1 polymer ?
#
loop_
_entity_poly.entity_id
_entity_poly.type
_entity_poly.pdbx_seq_one_letter_code
_entity_poly.pdbx_strand_id
1 'polypeptide(L)'
;MNAEIISVGTELLLGNIENTNTTFLSKRLADLGISVFYQSSVGDNAQRLIKLLSLAVERSQVIIITGGLGPTDDDITKETVCRALNIDLVLHEPTLKKIEDYFARTGRQMTENNRKQAMIPQGAEIMENEHGTAPGIVLTSGEQVIMLLPGPPSEMRPMFDKYASKFLAKYSDGIIFSRTVKFIGIGESQLAEKIEDMFDGENPTVAPYAKTGEVHIRVTAKAENEKKAENLCAPALNELKKRAGGYIYGYDDDTLESAVVNGLKEKKLTVATAESCTAGLLSKRITDVPSSSQVFSMGVTTYSNEMKTELLGVPADIIEASGAVSPEVAREMAKRVKEKSGADLGIGITGIAGPDGGTEEKPVGLVYIAISDGEHTWVKKNIFGHGSDERDYIRYLASSTALNLIRLYMLFSGKLPGEGSDDITDELEAAVSGFKSEKKNNFIKGIIPWKGDPPLEVVRKLVFLLSSCVLIFCILFFVDYFGDRSQSRKIGDWTRSRLVSVTSSGEKTEGSDTLKKFELLLQDNADTIGWLKIPGIETDNVVMKTNNNDYYLTHKINGEKLAEGELFVDCNNVITADYQSQNITIYGHNRHDGQMFGQLNRYRTDVKPSSATTYGVEHYNLYHLINFDTIYEEAVYKIFAVIFVNTKEEHDNGAKAFDYRQQDFSNEIEFMEFINQVRRRSFINTPVDVNATDHIINLSTCAYDIDEARLVIFARKVRPGESTEVDTSLVSVNENVLLPQAMYDKYPKRYGTTKPVFNDEAFATNIPSNYDPNQALVSSDVSASAPLPPVPPVTSTPVVSEQPASSSSVSSSSRPSSSSRPSSSSRPSSSSSRPSSSQSSTPSSGVASSSRPSSSEQESSQTPSSSPPQTSSSAPPDTSSENSSSAGGSSEVSSASDDSTSHEAETSSAA
;
A
#
# COMPACT_ATOMS: atom_id res chain seq x y z
N MET A 1 18.80 22.89 -30.44
CA MET A 1 19.54 21.78 -29.82
C MET A 1 18.61 20.58 -29.59
N ASN A 2 19.12 19.34 -29.67
CA ASN A 2 18.34 18.09 -29.48
C ASN A 2 18.70 17.36 -28.18
N ALA A 3 17.71 16.71 -27.58
CA ALA A 3 17.85 15.94 -26.34
C ALA A 3 17.32 14.50 -26.44
N GLU A 4 17.82 13.65 -25.54
CA GLU A 4 17.39 12.28 -25.34
C GLU A 4 17.28 11.95 -23.84
N ILE A 5 16.24 11.20 -23.47
CA ILE A 5 15.93 10.83 -22.09
C ILE A 5 16.12 9.32 -21.91
N ILE A 6 16.98 8.95 -20.95
CA ILE A 6 17.19 7.57 -20.52
C ILE A 6 16.64 7.43 -19.09
N SER A 7 15.68 6.54 -18.87
CA SER A 7 15.24 6.17 -17.53
C SER A 7 15.89 4.84 -17.13
N VAL A 8 16.50 4.80 -15.95
CA VAL A 8 17.16 3.61 -15.39
C VAL A 8 16.33 3.10 -14.22
N GLY A 9 15.92 1.84 -14.31
CA GLY A 9 15.12 1.15 -13.30
C GLY A 9 14.44 -0.09 -13.89
N THR A 10 14.61 -1.25 -13.25
CA THR A 10 14.00 -2.52 -13.68
C THR A 10 12.49 -2.53 -13.46
N GLU A 11 12.01 -1.86 -12.42
CA GLU A 11 10.60 -1.68 -12.09
C GLU A 11 9.81 -0.92 -13.18
N LEU A 12 10.48 -0.03 -13.92
CA LEU A 12 9.94 0.65 -15.11
C LEU A 12 9.74 -0.29 -16.30
N LEU A 13 10.54 -1.36 -16.40
CA LEU A 13 10.40 -2.39 -17.45
C LEU A 13 9.42 -3.49 -17.07
N LEU A 14 9.21 -3.73 -15.78
CA LEU A 14 8.19 -4.65 -15.25
C LEU A 14 6.79 -4.03 -15.24
N GLY A 15 6.67 -2.71 -15.37
CA GLY A 15 5.40 -1.99 -15.30
C GLY A 15 4.88 -1.78 -13.87
N ASN A 16 5.75 -1.94 -12.86
CA ASN A 16 5.39 -1.76 -11.45
C ASN A 16 5.09 -0.30 -11.11
N ILE A 17 5.67 0.65 -11.86
CA ILE A 17 5.40 2.10 -11.76
C ILE A 17 5.31 2.72 -13.17
N GLU A 18 4.54 3.80 -13.30
CA GLU A 18 4.51 4.61 -14.51
C GLU A 18 5.77 5.50 -14.63
N ASN A 19 6.33 5.64 -15.84
CA ASN A 19 7.46 6.53 -16.11
C ASN A 19 7.04 8.03 -16.17
N THR A 20 6.55 8.55 -15.05
CA THR A 20 6.13 9.97 -14.95
C THR A 20 7.29 10.95 -15.06
N ASN A 21 8.54 10.49 -14.84
CA ASN A 21 9.75 11.28 -15.00
C ASN A 21 9.98 11.70 -16.45
N THR A 22 9.87 10.76 -17.39
CA THR A 22 10.05 11.05 -18.83
C THR A 22 8.99 12.04 -19.33
N THR A 23 7.75 11.92 -18.87
CA THR A 23 6.66 12.87 -19.16
C THR A 23 6.98 14.28 -18.66
N PHE A 24 7.44 14.41 -17.40
CA PHE A 24 7.84 15.70 -16.82
C PHE A 24 9.04 16.32 -17.55
N LEU A 25 10.12 15.55 -17.74
CA LEU A 25 11.33 16.01 -18.41
C LEU A 25 11.04 16.45 -19.86
N SER A 26 10.15 15.75 -20.56
CA SER A 26 9.76 16.12 -21.93
C SER A 26 8.94 17.43 -21.97
N LYS A 27 8.02 17.66 -21.02
CA LYS A 27 7.33 18.96 -20.89
C LYS A 27 8.36 20.08 -20.65
N ARG A 28 9.29 19.88 -19.71
CA ARG A 28 10.29 20.89 -19.34
C ARG A 28 11.35 21.17 -20.42
N LEU A 29 11.81 20.17 -21.15
CA LEU A 29 12.72 20.38 -22.27
C LEU A 29 12.02 21.11 -23.43
N ALA A 30 10.73 20.82 -23.65
CA ALA A 30 9.92 21.59 -24.59
C ALA A 30 9.77 23.06 -24.15
N ASP A 31 9.46 23.34 -22.87
CA ASP A 31 9.42 24.71 -22.30
C ASP A 31 10.75 25.47 -22.55
N LEU A 32 11.90 24.77 -22.47
CA LEU A 32 13.23 25.33 -22.71
C LEU A 32 13.62 25.46 -24.20
N GLY A 33 12.77 25.03 -25.14
CA GLY A 33 13.07 25.09 -26.57
C GLY A 33 14.00 23.99 -27.10
N ILE A 34 14.14 22.89 -26.35
CA ILE A 34 15.04 21.76 -26.65
C ILE A 34 14.22 20.55 -27.12
N SER A 35 14.49 20.09 -28.34
CA SER A 35 13.71 19.02 -28.98
C SER A 35 14.08 17.64 -28.44
N VAL A 36 13.16 16.97 -27.75
CA VAL A 36 13.33 15.56 -27.37
C VAL A 36 12.92 14.68 -28.55
N PHE A 37 13.87 13.92 -29.12
CA PHE A 37 13.58 12.97 -30.22
C PHE A 37 13.59 11.51 -29.79
N TYR A 38 14.27 11.18 -28.69
CA TYR A 38 14.35 9.81 -28.19
C TYR A 38 14.10 9.75 -26.68
N GLN A 39 13.37 8.71 -26.28
CA GLN A 39 13.11 8.31 -24.91
C GLN A 39 13.40 6.81 -24.83
N SER A 40 13.97 6.32 -23.72
CA SER A 40 14.25 4.90 -23.53
C SER A 40 14.29 4.52 -22.06
N SER A 41 13.63 3.43 -21.69
CA SER A 41 13.77 2.80 -20.37
C SER A 41 14.79 1.65 -20.45
N VAL A 42 15.63 1.49 -19.43
CA VAL A 42 16.57 0.39 -19.31
C VAL A 42 16.64 -0.09 -17.85
N GLY A 43 16.57 -1.40 -17.63
CA GLY A 43 16.76 -1.98 -16.30
C GLY A 43 18.22 -1.97 -15.87
N ASP A 44 18.47 -2.30 -14.61
CA ASP A 44 19.71 -2.04 -13.85
C ASP A 44 20.84 -2.99 -14.25
N ASN A 45 21.30 -2.83 -15.49
CA ASN A 45 22.34 -3.65 -16.09
C ASN A 45 23.35 -2.78 -16.84
N ALA A 46 24.59 -2.75 -16.33
CA ALA A 46 25.64 -1.86 -16.82
C ALA A 46 25.93 -2.04 -18.32
N GLN A 47 25.88 -3.26 -18.85
CA GLN A 47 26.15 -3.51 -20.27
C GLN A 47 25.03 -2.96 -21.18
N ARG A 48 23.76 -3.05 -20.75
CA ARG A 48 22.62 -2.46 -21.47
C ARG A 48 22.69 -0.94 -21.45
N LEU A 49 22.96 -0.34 -20.29
CA LEU A 49 23.08 1.10 -20.12
C LEU A 49 24.29 1.68 -20.89
N ILE A 50 25.47 1.03 -20.89
CA ILE A 50 26.61 1.43 -21.75
C ILE A 50 26.19 1.45 -23.21
N LYS A 51 25.57 0.37 -23.71
CA LYS A 51 25.17 0.27 -25.12
C LYS A 51 24.14 1.34 -25.52
N LEU A 52 23.20 1.65 -24.64
CA LEU A 52 22.23 2.72 -24.87
C LEU A 52 22.89 4.11 -24.83
N LEU A 53 23.79 4.35 -23.87
CA LEU A 53 24.53 5.60 -23.75
C LEU A 53 25.41 5.87 -24.97
N SER A 54 26.10 4.86 -25.52
CA SER A 54 26.86 5.03 -26.78
C SER A 54 25.98 5.50 -27.94
N LEU A 55 24.79 4.89 -28.10
CA LEU A 55 23.84 5.28 -29.15
C LEU A 55 23.27 6.69 -28.93
N ALA A 56 23.05 7.10 -27.68
CA ALA A 56 22.61 8.45 -27.34
C ALA A 56 23.72 9.49 -27.63
N VAL A 57 24.97 9.17 -27.27
CA VAL A 57 26.16 10.00 -27.52
C VAL A 57 26.40 10.24 -29.01
N GLU A 58 26.07 9.28 -29.88
CA GLU A 58 26.20 9.44 -31.34
C GLU A 58 25.16 10.38 -31.97
N ARG A 59 24.02 10.67 -31.31
CA ARG A 59 22.86 11.33 -31.94
C ARG A 59 22.28 12.55 -31.21
N SER A 60 22.61 12.76 -29.94
CA SER A 60 21.97 13.74 -29.06
C SER A 60 23.00 14.67 -28.42
N GLN A 61 22.75 15.99 -28.44
CA GLN A 61 23.64 16.96 -27.77
C GLN A 61 23.41 16.98 -26.25
N VAL A 62 22.16 16.80 -25.81
CA VAL A 62 21.80 16.67 -24.39
C VAL A 62 21.31 15.26 -24.12
N ILE A 63 21.86 14.61 -23.10
CA ILE A 63 21.43 13.29 -22.64
C ILE A 63 21.05 13.43 -21.17
N ILE A 64 19.80 13.16 -20.82
CA ILE A 64 19.33 13.17 -19.42
C ILE A 64 19.05 11.75 -18.99
N ILE A 65 19.81 11.27 -18.01
CA ILE A 65 19.64 9.96 -17.39
C ILE A 65 18.99 10.17 -16.02
N THR A 66 17.87 9.49 -15.75
CA THR A 66 17.15 9.57 -14.48
C THR A 66 17.01 8.18 -13.86
N GLY A 67 17.35 8.05 -12.57
CA GLY A 67 17.38 6.77 -11.84
C GLY A 67 18.79 6.19 -11.66
N GLY A 68 18.93 5.26 -10.71
CA GLY A 68 20.18 4.56 -10.39
C GLY A 68 21.29 5.43 -9.78
N LEU A 69 20.97 6.40 -8.91
CA LEU A 69 21.93 7.33 -8.26
C LEU A 69 21.91 7.28 -6.70
N GLY A 70 21.10 6.41 -6.11
CA GLY A 70 21.08 6.14 -4.68
C GLY A 70 22.30 5.35 -4.17
N PRO A 71 22.20 4.73 -3.00
CA PRO A 71 23.30 4.06 -2.32
C PRO A 71 23.33 2.51 -2.51
N THR A 72 22.39 1.89 -3.20
CA THR A 72 22.30 0.42 -3.29
C THR A 72 23.09 -0.16 -4.49
N ASP A 73 23.16 -1.48 -4.62
CA ASP A 73 23.99 -2.15 -5.63
C ASP A 73 23.40 -2.10 -7.05
N ASP A 74 22.07 -1.95 -7.15
CA ASP A 74 21.30 -1.68 -8.37
C ASP A 74 21.39 -0.20 -8.81
N ASP A 75 21.76 0.73 -7.94
CA ASP A 75 22.08 2.12 -8.31
C ASP A 75 23.40 2.22 -9.10
N ILE A 76 23.40 1.74 -10.34
CA ILE A 76 24.62 1.58 -11.16
C ILE A 76 24.90 2.72 -12.14
N THR A 77 24.01 3.72 -12.25
CA THR A 77 24.01 4.66 -13.39
C THR A 77 25.31 5.43 -13.48
N LYS A 78 25.76 5.98 -12.34
CA LYS A 78 26.93 6.86 -12.28
C LYS A 78 28.23 6.14 -12.61
N GLU A 79 28.47 5.00 -11.98
CA GLU A 79 29.64 4.15 -12.18
C GLU A 79 29.68 3.61 -13.62
N THR A 80 28.50 3.37 -14.20
CA THR A 80 28.35 2.90 -15.58
C THR A 80 28.63 4.00 -16.60
N VAL A 81 28.17 5.23 -16.36
CA VAL A 81 28.50 6.41 -17.18
C VAL A 81 30.00 6.71 -17.11
N CYS A 82 30.61 6.67 -15.92
CA CYS A 82 32.05 6.85 -15.73
C CYS A 82 32.87 5.81 -16.51
N ARG A 83 32.47 4.54 -16.43
CA ARG A 83 33.07 3.42 -17.18
C ARG A 83 32.92 3.57 -18.70
N ALA A 84 31.79 4.11 -19.18
CA ALA A 84 31.55 4.34 -20.61
C ALA A 84 32.40 5.48 -21.18
N LEU A 85 32.65 6.52 -20.38
CA LEU A 85 33.38 7.73 -20.77
C LEU A 85 34.87 7.69 -20.42
N ASN A 86 35.33 6.66 -19.70
CA ASN A 86 36.68 6.55 -19.13
C ASN A 86 37.04 7.77 -18.25
N ILE A 87 36.15 8.09 -17.30
CA ILE A 87 36.31 9.16 -16.31
C ILE A 87 36.39 8.53 -14.92
N ASP A 88 37.35 8.94 -14.10
CA ASP A 88 37.50 8.47 -12.73
C ASP A 88 36.46 9.09 -11.77
N LEU A 89 36.04 8.31 -10.77
CA LEU A 89 35.21 8.78 -9.66
C LEU A 89 36.07 9.28 -8.50
N VAL A 90 35.85 10.52 -8.09
CA VAL A 90 36.55 11.15 -6.96
C VAL A 90 35.58 11.50 -5.83
N LEU A 91 36.01 11.38 -4.57
CA LEU A 91 35.18 11.74 -3.42
C LEU A 91 35.03 13.27 -3.34
N HIS A 92 33.80 13.77 -3.36
CA HIS A 92 33.53 15.20 -3.20
C HIS A 92 33.15 15.51 -1.75
N GLU A 93 34.13 15.92 -0.95
CA GLU A 93 33.97 16.19 0.49
C GLU A 93 32.79 17.12 0.85
N PRO A 94 32.48 18.21 0.11
CA PRO A 94 31.30 19.03 0.38
C PRO A 94 29.96 18.29 0.13
N THR A 95 29.93 17.32 -0.78
CA THR A 95 28.76 16.43 -0.96
C THR A 95 28.68 15.42 0.17
N LEU A 96 29.80 14.76 0.52
CA LEU A 96 29.87 13.83 1.64
C LEU A 96 29.33 14.50 2.90
N LYS A 97 29.83 15.69 3.23
CA LYS A 97 29.37 16.46 4.38
C LYS A 97 27.89 16.83 4.33
N LYS A 98 27.32 17.17 3.16
CA LYS A 98 25.86 17.42 3.05
C LYS A 98 25.02 16.18 3.28
N ILE A 99 25.53 14.99 2.95
CA ILE A 99 24.88 13.71 3.26
C ILE A 99 25.01 13.43 4.77
N GLU A 100 26.20 13.59 5.36
CA GLU A 100 26.43 13.50 6.81
C GLU A 100 25.48 14.44 7.60
N ASP A 101 25.40 15.72 7.22
CA ASP A 101 24.52 16.74 7.80
C ASP A 101 23.03 16.36 7.64
N TYR A 102 22.64 15.74 6.52
CA TYR A 102 21.27 15.24 6.30
C TYR A 102 20.92 14.09 7.26
N PHE A 103 21.83 13.11 7.41
CA PHE A 103 21.65 11.98 8.32
C PHE A 103 21.61 12.45 9.78
N ALA A 104 22.55 13.31 10.19
CA ALA A 104 22.59 13.93 11.51
C ALA A 104 21.29 14.71 11.82
N ARG A 105 20.83 15.56 10.90
CA ARG A 105 19.59 16.35 11.06
C ARG A 105 18.33 15.49 11.12
N THR A 106 18.30 14.34 10.45
CA THR A 106 17.15 13.40 10.48
C THR A 106 17.18 12.43 11.68
N GLY A 107 18.25 12.46 12.48
CA GLY A 107 18.44 11.54 13.60
C GLY A 107 18.61 10.10 13.13
N ARG A 108 19.41 9.91 12.07
CA ARG A 108 19.78 8.61 11.48
C ARG A 108 21.29 8.54 11.31
N GLN A 109 21.87 7.35 11.41
CA GLN A 109 23.28 7.14 11.09
C GLN A 109 23.46 6.94 9.58
N MET A 110 24.47 7.58 9.00
CA MET A 110 24.87 7.36 7.60
C MET A 110 25.62 6.02 7.49
N THR A 111 25.25 5.19 6.51
CA THR A 111 25.97 3.93 6.23
C THR A 111 27.02 4.12 5.14
N GLU A 112 28.07 3.29 5.12
CA GLU A 112 29.24 3.48 4.24
C GLU A 112 28.85 3.52 2.75
N ASN A 113 27.83 2.76 2.35
CA ASN A 113 27.29 2.78 0.98
C ASN A 113 26.69 4.13 0.58
N ASN A 114 26.26 5.00 1.50
CA ASN A 114 25.88 6.38 1.15
C ASN A 114 27.08 7.21 0.67
N ARG A 115 28.32 6.85 1.00
CA ARG A 115 29.52 7.54 0.46
C ARG A 115 29.67 7.32 -1.04
N LYS A 116 29.15 6.22 -1.59
CA LYS A 116 28.98 6.01 -3.04
C LYS A 116 28.28 7.20 -3.68
N GLN A 117 27.27 7.78 -3.03
CA GLN A 117 26.53 8.94 -3.56
C GLN A 117 27.41 10.20 -3.65
N ALA A 118 28.38 10.36 -2.73
CA ALA A 118 29.36 11.45 -2.72
C ALA A 118 30.59 11.23 -3.64
N MET A 119 30.74 10.06 -4.26
CA MET A 119 31.67 9.87 -5.38
C MET A 119 31.12 10.59 -6.61
N ILE A 120 31.87 11.54 -7.18
CA ILE A 120 31.46 12.38 -8.32
C ILE A 120 32.45 12.15 -9.48
N PRO A 121 32.01 12.14 -10.76
CA PRO A 121 32.93 12.03 -11.90
C PRO A 121 33.88 13.23 -11.94
N GLN A 122 35.17 12.97 -12.17
CA GLN A 122 36.18 14.02 -12.21
C GLN A 122 35.84 15.08 -13.27
N GLY A 123 35.72 16.34 -12.84
CA GLY A 123 35.41 17.48 -13.72
C GLY A 123 33.91 17.75 -13.96
N ALA A 124 33.00 17.03 -13.31
CA ALA A 124 31.56 17.29 -13.42
C ALA A 124 31.10 18.52 -12.58
N GLU A 125 30.09 19.24 -13.07
CA GLU A 125 29.32 20.23 -12.28
C GLU A 125 28.25 19.49 -11.45
N ILE A 126 28.02 19.93 -10.22
CA ILE A 126 27.14 19.24 -9.25
C ILE A 126 25.85 20.03 -9.05
N MET A 127 24.71 19.37 -9.19
CA MET A 127 23.39 19.93 -8.89
C MET A 127 22.95 19.45 -7.52
N GLU A 128 22.69 20.39 -6.61
CA GLU A 128 22.36 20.04 -5.22
C GLU A 128 20.98 19.38 -5.10
N ASN A 129 20.87 18.39 -4.22
CA ASN A 129 19.60 17.78 -3.86
C ASN A 129 19.16 18.31 -2.49
N GLU A 130 18.05 19.03 -2.47
CA GLU A 130 17.45 19.59 -1.25
C GLU A 130 16.34 18.69 -0.67
N HIS A 131 15.98 17.63 -1.40
CA HIS A 131 14.85 16.74 -1.12
C HIS A 131 15.27 15.27 -0.88
N GLY A 132 16.55 14.94 -1.04
CA GLY A 132 17.15 13.61 -0.83
C GLY A 132 18.68 13.67 -0.84
N THR A 133 19.36 12.51 -0.80
CA THR A 133 20.83 12.44 -0.63
C THR A 133 21.63 12.32 -1.93
N ALA A 134 21.00 11.91 -3.04
CA ALA A 134 21.69 11.72 -4.32
C ALA A 134 21.84 13.07 -5.05
N PRO A 135 23.05 13.64 -5.22
CA PRO A 135 23.21 14.84 -6.03
C PRO A 135 22.95 14.55 -7.51
N GLY A 136 22.49 15.56 -8.24
CA GLY A 136 22.53 15.56 -9.70
C GLY A 136 23.94 15.89 -10.19
N ILE A 137 24.28 15.42 -11.39
CA ILE A 137 25.63 15.52 -11.95
C ILE A 137 25.50 16.00 -13.40
N VAL A 138 26.35 16.93 -13.83
CA VAL A 138 26.44 17.40 -15.21
C VAL A 138 27.87 17.21 -15.72
N LEU A 139 28.01 16.37 -16.74
CA LEU A 139 29.24 16.18 -17.51
C LEU A 139 29.13 16.95 -18.83
N THR A 140 30.23 17.57 -19.26
CA THR A 140 30.32 18.30 -20.53
C THR A 140 31.54 17.89 -21.33
N SER A 141 31.38 17.74 -22.65
CA SER A 141 32.47 17.48 -23.58
C SER A 141 32.19 18.20 -24.90
N GLY A 142 32.87 19.33 -25.13
CA GLY A 142 32.54 20.24 -26.23
C GLY A 142 31.12 20.78 -26.11
N GLU A 143 30.30 20.58 -27.13
CA GLU A 143 28.87 20.96 -27.14
C GLU A 143 27.94 19.88 -26.52
N GLN A 144 28.48 18.71 -26.12
CA GLN A 144 27.69 17.62 -25.58
C GLN A 144 27.58 17.69 -24.06
N VAL A 145 26.37 17.44 -23.55
CA VAL A 145 25.99 17.53 -22.14
C VAL A 145 25.34 16.21 -21.71
N ILE A 146 25.84 15.60 -20.64
CA ILE A 146 25.25 14.40 -20.02
C ILE A 146 24.85 14.77 -18.59
N MET A 147 23.55 14.73 -18.30
CA MET A 147 22.98 15.00 -16.98
C MET A 147 22.54 13.71 -16.33
N LEU A 148 22.90 13.52 -15.06
CA LEU A 148 22.39 12.45 -14.21
C LEU A 148 21.47 13.09 -13.15
N LEU A 149 20.24 12.58 -13.05
CA LEU A 149 19.20 13.02 -12.12
C LEU A 149 18.70 11.85 -11.26
N PRO A 150 18.22 12.10 -10.03
CA PRO A 150 17.67 11.05 -9.18
C PRO A 150 16.43 10.38 -9.80
N GLY A 151 16.08 9.20 -9.30
CA GLY A 151 14.88 8.45 -9.70
C GLY A 151 13.58 9.01 -9.09
N PRO A 152 13.50 9.27 -7.78
CA PRO A 152 12.27 9.75 -7.15
C PRO A 152 11.75 11.06 -7.75
N PRO A 153 10.48 11.14 -8.21
CA PRO A 153 9.93 12.36 -8.81
C PRO A 153 9.93 13.57 -7.86
N SER A 154 9.89 13.33 -6.54
CA SER A 154 9.99 14.33 -5.47
C SER A 154 11.36 15.02 -5.39
N GLU A 155 12.41 14.38 -5.92
CA GLU A 155 13.78 14.91 -5.94
C GLU A 155 14.13 15.43 -7.33
N MET A 156 13.79 14.66 -8.37
CA MET A 156 14.12 14.98 -9.76
C MET A 156 13.46 16.28 -10.22
N ARG A 157 12.17 16.48 -9.94
CA ARG A 157 11.41 17.65 -10.40
C ARG A 157 11.96 18.97 -9.85
N PRO A 158 12.14 19.17 -8.52
CA PRO A 158 12.72 20.41 -8.01
C PRO A 158 14.20 20.58 -8.41
N MET A 159 14.98 19.51 -8.51
CA MET A 159 16.37 19.59 -8.99
C MET A 159 16.43 20.06 -10.44
N PHE A 160 15.57 19.54 -11.32
CA PHE A 160 15.49 20.00 -12.71
C PHE A 160 15.07 21.46 -12.77
N ASP A 161 13.94 21.83 -12.15
CA ASP A 161 13.39 23.18 -12.24
C ASP A 161 14.32 24.23 -11.60
N LYS A 162 15.10 23.86 -10.57
CA LYS A 162 16.04 24.76 -9.88
C LYS A 162 17.42 24.85 -10.53
N TYR A 163 17.97 23.75 -11.07
CA TYR A 163 19.36 23.67 -11.54
C TYR A 163 19.48 23.31 -13.02
N ALA A 164 18.99 22.14 -13.44
CA ALA A 164 19.18 21.65 -14.81
C ALA A 164 18.57 22.60 -15.86
N SER A 165 17.40 23.18 -15.57
CA SER A 165 16.71 24.16 -16.41
C SER A 165 17.61 25.37 -16.75
N LYS A 166 18.27 25.93 -15.75
CA LYS A 166 19.16 27.10 -15.87
C LYS A 166 20.47 26.77 -16.54
N PHE A 167 20.96 25.54 -16.39
CA PHE A 167 22.12 25.06 -17.12
C PHE A 167 21.79 24.93 -18.61
N LEU A 168 20.68 24.26 -18.94
CA LEU A 168 20.24 24.00 -20.31
C LEU A 168 19.79 25.27 -21.05
N ALA A 169 19.25 26.26 -20.35
CA ALA A 169 18.88 27.56 -20.93
C ALA A 169 20.07 28.28 -21.61
N LYS A 170 21.33 28.00 -21.22
CA LYS A 170 22.54 28.50 -21.87
C LYS A 170 22.71 28.02 -23.33
N TYR A 171 22.04 26.92 -23.69
CA TYR A 171 22.17 26.20 -24.97
C TYR A 171 20.88 26.21 -25.80
N SER A 172 19.92 27.08 -25.45
CA SER A 172 18.63 27.19 -26.14
C SER A 172 18.66 28.24 -27.25
N ASP A 173 18.27 27.83 -28.46
CA ASP A 173 18.08 28.70 -29.63
C ASP A 173 16.79 29.57 -29.55
N GLY A 174 16.26 29.81 -28.33
CA GLY A 174 15.05 30.59 -28.06
C GLY A 174 14.05 29.85 -27.16
N ILE A 175 13.46 30.59 -26.21
CA ILE A 175 12.48 30.09 -25.25
C ILE A 175 11.18 29.72 -25.96
N ILE A 176 10.56 28.62 -25.55
CA ILE A 176 9.22 28.22 -25.98
C ILE A 176 8.23 28.53 -24.86
N PHE A 177 7.26 29.39 -25.14
CA PHE A 177 6.12 29.60 -24.25
C PHE A 177 4.95 28.73 -24.72
N SER A 178 4.50 27.81 -23.87
CA SER A 178 3.31 26.99 -24.10
C SER A 178 2.21 27.35 -23.11
N ARG A 179 0.98 27.45 -23.59
CA ARG A 179 -0.21 27.67 -22.77
C ARG A 179 -1.32 26.68 -23.14
N THR A 180 -1.82 25.93 -22.17
CA THR A 180 -2.88 24.93 -22.38
C THR A 180 -4.22 25.51 -21.96
N VAL A 181 -5.17 25.62 -22.88
CA VAL A 181 -6.56 26.01 -22.60
C VAL A 181 -7.38 24.73 -22.41
N LYS A 182 -8.19 24.66 -21.35
CA LYS A 182 -8.92 23.43 -20.97
C LYS A 182 -10.43 23.60 -21.09
N PHE A 183 -11.06 22.68 -21.83
CA PHE A 183 -12.47 22.74 -22.21
C PHE A 183 -13.25 21.54 -21.67
N ILE A 184 -14.52 21.78 -21.31
CA ILE A 184 -15.46 20.77 -20.80
C ILE A 184 -16.87 21.03 -21.37
N GLY A 185 -17.59 19.96 -21.72
CA GLY A 185 -18.94 20.05 -22.28
C GLY A 185 -19.00 20.29 -23.80
N ILE A 186 -17.88 20.17 -24.50
CA ILE A 186 -17.77 20.13 -25.97
C ILE A 186 -16.93 18.91 -26.37
N GLY A 187 -17.30 18.21 -27.46
CA GLY A 187 -16.53 17.08 -27.98
C GLY A 187 -15.30 17.50 -28.77
N GLU A 188 -14.30 16.62 -28.89
CA GLU A 188 -13.04 16.92 -29.58
C GLU A 188 -13.27 17.37 -31.04
N SER A 189 -14.06 16.62 -31.82
CA SER A 189 -14.39 16.97 -33.21
C SER A 189 -15.12 18.31 -33.33
N GLN A 190 -16.04 18.61 -32.40
CA GLN A 190 -16.79 19.88 -32.39
C GLN A 190 -15.91 21.07 -32.04
N LEU A 191 -14.94 20.89 -31.13
CA LEU A 191 -13.98 21.95 -30.82
C LEU A 191 -13.00 22.14 -31.98
N ALA A 192 -12.54 21.06 -32.60
CA ALA A 192 -11.66 21.08 -33.76
C ALA A 192 -12.30 21.81 -34.96
N GLU A 193 -13.57 21.50 -35.29
CA GLU A 193 -14.34 22.19 -36.34
C GLU A 193 -14.47 23.69 -36.07
N LYS A 194 -14.69 24.11 -34.81
CA LYS A 194 -14.75 25.53 -34.42
C LYS A 194 -13.40 26.28 -34.55
N ILE A 195 -12.27 25.58 -34.67
CA ILE A 195 -10.92 26.18 -34.64
C ILE A 195 -9.99 25.68 -35.77
N GLU A 196 -10.52 25.05 -36.82
CA GLU A 196 -9.75 24.35 -37.86
C GLU A 196 -8.66 25.24 -38.50
N ASP A 197 -9.02 26.48 -38.86
CA ASP A 197 -8.12 27.50 -39.42
C ASP A 197 -6.99 27.97 -38.47
N MET A 198 -7.04 27.59 -37.20
CA MET A 198 -6.02 27.91 -36.21
C MET A 198 -4.88 26.88 -36.18
N PHE A 199 -5.07 25.68 -36.74
CA PHE A 199 -4.06 24.61 -36.73
C PHE A 199 -2.90 24.84 -37.72
N ASP A 200 -3.11 25.62 -38.79
CA ASP A 200 -2.10 25.92 -39.82
C ASP A 200 -1.00 26.92 -39.37
N GLY A 201 -1.02 27.39 -38.12
CA GLY A 201 -0.06 28.36 -37.59
C GLY A 201 1.32 27.77 -37.30
N GLU A 202 2.38 28.31 -37.92
CA GLU A 202 3.77 27.89 -37.62
C GLU A 202 4.29 28.40 -36.25
N ASN A 203 3.91 29.62 -35.85
CA ASN A 203 4.36 30.26 -34.60
C ASN A 203 3.43 31.43 -34.20
N PRO A 204 2.51 31.26 -33.22
CA PRO A 204 2.29 30.07 -32.42
C PRO A 204 1.73 28.91 -33.25
N THR A 205 2.09 27.69 -32.85
CA THR A 205 1.34 26.47 -33.19
C THR A 205 0.14 26.34 -32.27
N VAL A 206 -0.96 25.79 -32.77
CA VAL A 206 -2.14 25.39 -31.99
C VAL A 206 -2.34 23.89 -32.19
N ALA A 207 -2.44 23.12 -31.11
CA ALA A 207 -2.53 21.66 -31.19
C ALA A 207 -3.55 21.09 -30.18
N PRO A 208 -4.40 20.14 -30.59
CA PRO A 208 -5.30 19.44 -29.67
C PRO A 208 -4.54 18.41 -28.81
N TYR A 209 -5.04 18.23 -27.60
CA TYR A 209 -4.60 17.25 -26.62
C TYR A 209 -5.85 16.59 -26.02
N ALA A 210 -6.12 15.36 -26.46
CA ALA A 210 -7.22 14.55 -25.93
C ALA A 210 -6.95 14.13 -24.46
N LYS A 211 -7.98 14.18 -23.62
CA LYS A 211 -7.96 13.66 -22.25
C LYS A 211 -9.31 13.01 -21.94
N THR A 212 -9.33 12.03 -21.05
CA THR A 212 -10.55 11.35 -20.58
C THR A 212 -11.62 12.37 -20.14
N GLY A 213 -12.68 12.53 -20.93
CA GLY A 213 -13.81 13.42 -20.65
C GLY A 213 -13.55 14.94 -20.77
N GLU A 214 -12.41 15.37 -21.29
CA GLU A 214 -12.03 16.78 -21.44
C GLU A 214 -11.26 17.01 -22.75
N VAL A 215 -11.40 18.18 -23.37
CA VAL A 215 -10.58 18.55 -24.54
C VAL A 215 -9.62 19.66 -24.13
N HIS A 216 -8.33 19.50 -24.37
CA HIS A 216 -7.32 20.53 -24.07
C HIS A 216 -6.73 21.01 -25.41
N ILE A 217 -6.49 22.31 -25.56
CA ILE A 217 -5.79 22.89 -26.72
C ILE A 217 -4.52 23.58 -26.22
N ARG A 218 -3.35 23.22 -26.74
CA ARG A 218 -2.09 23.89 -26.42
C ARG A 218 -1.74 24.90 -27.51
N VAL A 219 -1.47 26.14 -27.09
CA VAL A 219 -0.93 27.22 -27.93
C VAL A 219 0.55 27.37 -27.58
N THR A 220 1.45 27.19 -28.54
CA THR A 220 2.90 27.09 -28.31
C THR A 220 3.67 27.99 -29.28
N ALA A 221 4.39 29.00 -28.76
CA ALA A 221 5.24 29.90 -29.55
C ALA A 221 6.72 29.80 -29.16
N LYS A 222 7.63 30.05 -30.12
CA LYS A 222 9.07 30.18 -29.88
C LYS A 222 9.55 31.61 -30.16
N ALA A 223 10.39 32.16 -29.29
CA ALA A 223 11.00 33.48 -29.47
C ALA A 223 12.33 33.66 -28.71
N GLU A 224 13.03 34.78 -28.94
CA GLU A 224 14.26 35.13 -28.20
C GLU A 224 14.09 35.19 -26.67
N ASN A 225 12.87 35.43 -26.18
CA ASN A 225 12.56 35.49 -24.76
C ASN A 225 11.09 35.16 -24.49
N GLU A 226 10.82 34.72 -23.26
CA GLU A 226 9.50 34.32 -22.75
C GLU A 226 8.41 35.35 -23.05
N LYS A 227 8.63 36.62 -22.73
CA LYS A 227 7.66 37.69 -22.95
C LYS A 227 7.35 37.93 -24.43
N LYS A 228 8.32 37.72 -25.33
CA LYS A 228 8.10 37.78 -26.78
C LYS A 228 7.25 36.59 -27.25
N ALA A 229 7.46 35.40 -26.70
CA ALA A 229 6.67 34.21 -27.00
C ALA A 229 5.24 34.26 -26.41
N GLU A 230 5.06 34.76 -25.18
CA GLU A 230 3.73 35.00 -24.59
C GLU A 230 2.88 35.94 -25.46
N ASN A 231 3.48 37.05 -25.94
CA ASN A 231 2.81 37.99 -26.84
C ASN A 231 2.46 37.37 -28.21
N LEU A 232 3.18 36.35 -28.67
CA LEU A 232 2.84 35.59 -29.88
C LEU A 232 1.67 34.62 -29.64
N CYS A 233 1.56 34.01 -28.46
CA CYS A 233 0.40 33.16 -28.10
C CYS A 233 -0.88 33.98 -27.86
N ALA A 234 -0.77 35.23 -27.41
CA ALA A 234 -1.92 36.03 -26.97
C ALA A 234 -3.06 36.22 -28.01
N PRO A 235 -2.81 36.43 -29.33
CA PRO A 235 -3.87 36.48 -30.33
C PRO A 235 -4.66 35.18 -30.44
N ALA A 236 -3.98 34.03 -30.53
CA ALA A 236 -4.63 32.72 -30.61
C ALA A 236 -5.42 32.39 -29.33
N LEU A 237 -4.88 32.71 -28.15
CA LEU A 237 -5.59 32.54 -26.87
C LEU A 237 -6.87 33.40 -26.78
N ASN A 238 -6.85 34.62 -27.32
CA ASN A 238 -8.03 35.48 -27.39
C ASN A 238 -9.08 34.95 -28.38
N GLU A 239 -8.65 34.40 -29.52
CA GLU A 239 -9.58 33.82 -30.51
C GLU A 239 -10.22 32.51 -30.01
N LEU A 240 -9.45 31.62 -29.35
CA LEU A 240 -9.99 30.45 -28.64
C LEU A 240 -11.06 30.86 -27.62
N LYS A 241 -10.78 31.91 -26.83
CA LYS A 241 -11.74 32.45 -25.85
C LYS A 241 -12.98 33.06 -26.52
N LYS A 242 -12.84 33.68 -27.69
CA LYS A 242 -13.94 34.25 -28.48
C LYS A 242 -14.83 33.18 -29.11
N ARG A 243 -14.28 32.06 -29.58
CA ARG A 243 -15.04 31.00 -30.27
C ARG A 243 -15.61 29.90 -29.37
N ALA A 244 -14.97 29.64 -28.23
CA ALA A 244 -15.31 28.51 -27.35
C ALA A 244 -15.29 28.87 -25.84
N GLY A 245 -15.37 30.17 -25.50
CA GLY A 245 -15.16 30.68 -24.14
C GLY A 245 -16.07 30.12 -23.05
N GLY A 246 -17.31 29.72 -23.36
CA GLY A 246 -18.23 29.12 -22.38
C GLY A 246 -17.81 27.72 -21.93
N TYR A 247 -17.09 26.99 -22.78
CA TYR A 247 -16.57 25.65 -22.50
C TYR A 247 -15.24 25.68 -21.74
N ILE A 248 -14.50 26.81 -21.78
CA ILE A 248 -13.25 26.96 -21.03
C ILE A 248 -13.56 26.90 -19.52
N TYR A 249 -12.84 26.04 -18.80
CA TYR A 249 -12.88 25.99 -17.34
C TYR A 249 -11.62 26.53 -16.67
N GLY A 250 -10.48 26.55 -17.37
CA GLY A 250 -9.20 26.97 -16.80
C GLY A 250 -8.03 26.82 -17.79
N TYR A 251 -6.83 27.09 -17.30
CA TYR A 251 -5.59 27.10 -18.07
C TYR A 251 -4.49 26.27 -17.37
N ASP A 252 -3.53 25.78 -18.15
CA ASP A 252 -2.21 25.30 -17.72
C ASP A 252 -2.23 24.16 -16.71
N ASP A 253 -2.26 24.44 -15.41
CA ASP A 253 -2.34 23.44 -14.33
C ASP A 253 -3.71 23.45 -13.59
N ASP A 254 -4.64 24.36 -13.92
CA ASP A 254 -6.01 24.39 -13.37
C ASP A 254 -6.75 23.05 -13.59
N THR A 255 -7.48 22.58 -12.58
CA THR A 255 -8.39 21.42 -12.70
C THR A 255 -9.85 21.86 -12.65
N LEU A 256 -10.77 21.04 -13.20
CA LEU A 256 -12.20 21.35 -13.20
C LEU A 256 -12.75 21.50 -11.77
N GLU A 257 -12.27 20.68 -10.84
CA GLU A 257 -12.54 20.76 -9.41
C GLU A 257 -12.09 22.10 -8.84
N SER A 258 -10.84 22.51 -9.15
CA SER A 258 -10.28 23.77 -8.65
C SER A 258 -11.03 24.99 -9.18
N ALA A 259 -11.48 24.96 -10.45
CA ALA A 259 -12.29 26.01 -11.06
C ALA A 259 -13.66 26.14 -10.37
N VAL A 260 -14.31 25.01 -10.09
CA VAL A 260 -15.58 24.98 -9.35
C VAL A 260 -15.41 25.49 -7.92
N VAL A 261 -14.46 24.92 -7.16
CA VAL A 261 -14.25 25.28 -5.75
C VAL A 261 -13.81 26.74 -5.58
N ASN A 262 -12.97 27.27 -6.47
CA ASN A 262 -12.56 28.68 -6.40
C ASN A 262 -13.68 29.63 -6.88
N GLY A 263 -14.47 29.26 -7.89
CA GLY A 263 -15.66 30.00 -8.29
C GLY A 263 -16.70 30.08 -7.17
N LEU A 264 -16.95 28.97 -6.47
CA LEU A 264 -17.85 28.91 -5.32
C LEU A 264 -17.37 29.84 -4.18
N LYS A 265 -16.07 29.82 -3.87
CA LYS A 265 -15.45 30.72 -2.87
C LYS A 265 -15.60 32.21 -3.26
N GLU A 266 -15.46 32.55 -4.55
CA GLU A 266 -15.62 33.92 -5.03
C GLU A 266 -17.08 34.39 -4.99
N LYS A 267 -18.01 33.55 -5.45
CA LYS A 267 -19.46 33.81 -5.41
C LYS A 267 -20.05 33.72 -3.99
N LYS A 268 -19.29 33.17 -3.02
CA LYS A 268 -19.70 32.82 -1.65
C LYS A 268 -20.85 31.83 -1.59
N LEU A 269 -20.87 30.88 -2.52
CA LEU A 269 -21.86 29.81 -2.60
C LEU A 269 -21.29 28.52 -1.99
N THR A 270 -22.17 27.76 -1.36
CA THR A 270 -21.92 26.43 -0.82
C THR A 270 -22.69 25.36 -1.61
N VAL A 271 -22.17 24.14 -1.65
CA VAL A 271 -22.78 23.00 -2.36
C VAL A 271 -22.78 21.75 -1.49
N ALA A 272 -23.82 20.93 -1.64
CA ALA A 272 -23.96 19.60 -1.05
C ALA A 272 -24.35 18.56 -2.11
N THR A 273 -24.04 17.28 -1.88
CA THR A 273 -24.12 16.22 -2.89
C THR A 273 -24.88 14.99 -2.41
N ALA A 274 -25.76 14.46 -3.27
CA ALA A 274 -26.47 13.21 -3.12
C ALA A 274 -26.08 12.27 -4.26
N GLU A 275 -25.38 11.18 -3.95
CA GLU A 275 -24.71 10.32 -4.93
C GLU A 275 -25.24 8.88 -4.87
N SER A 276 -25.78 8.37 -5.98
CA SER A 276 -26.05 6.94 -6.17
C SER A 276 -24.90 6.29 -6.96
N CYS A 277 -24.93 6.33 -8.29
CA CYS A 277 -23.99 5.56 -9.13
C CYS A 277 -22.52 6.01 -9.04
N THR A 278 -22.25 7.28 -8.75
CA THR A 278 -20.89 7.80 -8.53
C THR A 278 -20.32 7.37 -7.17
N ALA A 279 -21.17 7.06 -6.19
CA ALA A 279 -20.82 6.52 -4.87
C ALA A 279 -19.77 7.36 -4.09
N GLY A 280 -19.91 8.68 -4.08
CA GLY A 280 -19.04 9.60 -3.35
C GLY A 280 -17.90 10.20 -4.20
N LEU A 281 -17.79 9.85 -5.49
CA LEU A 281 -16.73 10.34 -6.38
C LEU A 281 -16.82 11.85 -6.64
N LEU A 282 -18.01 12.44 -6.72
CA LEU A 282 -18.14 13.90 -6.84
C LEU A 282 -17.67 14.58 -5.55
N SER A 283 -18.11 14.09 -4.40
CA SER A 283 -17.72 14.57 -3.08
C SER A 283 -16.19 14.52 -2.91
N LYS A 284 -15.58 13.37 -3.25
CA LYS A 284 -14.13 13.15 -3.27
C LYS A 284 -13.43 14.22 -4.11
N ARG A 285 -13.86 14.40 -5.37
CA ARG A 285 -13.27 15.38 -6.31
C ARG A 285 -13.38 16.82 -5.81
N ILE A 286 -14.51 17.21 -5.21
CA ILE A 286 -14.65 18.52 -4.56
C ILE A 286 -13.67 18.65 -3.39
N THR A 287 -13.51 17.61 -2.57
CA THR A 287 -12.60 17.63 -1.41
C THR A 287 -11.11 17.59 -1.75
N ASP A 288 -10.72 17.10 -2.94
CA ASP A 288 -9.31 17.10 -3.42
C ASP A 288 -8.70 18.51 -3.47
N VAL A 289 -9.54 19.56 -3.61
CA VAL A 289 -9.09 20.95 -3.68
C VAL A 289 -8.84 21.51 -2.27
N PRO A 290 -7.66 22.10 -1.98
CA PRO A 290 -7.40 22.74 -0.69
C PRO A 290 -8.44 23.82 -0.30
N SER A 291 -8.80 23.82 0.98
CA SER A 291 -9.85 24.67 1.56
C SER A 291 -11.25 24.50 0.92
N SER A 292 -11.54 23.34 0.32
CA SER A 292 -12.87 22.93 -0.15
C SER A 292 -13.95 22.99 0.93
N SER A 293 -13.60 22.80 2.21
CA SER A 293 -14.48 22.94 3.37
C SER A 293 -15.09 24.34 3.57
N GLN A 294 -14.64 25.35 2.82
CA GLN A 294 -15.28 26.67 2.78
C GLN A 294 -16.56 26.70 1.92
N VAL A 295 -16.74 25.70 1.04
CA VAL A 295 -17.83 25.64 0.05
C VAL A 295 -18.54 24.28 0.01
N PHE A 296 -18.00 23.26 0.66
CA PHE A 296 -18.57 21.90 0.69
C PHE A 296 -18.73 21.44 2.14
N SER A 297 -19.98 21.20 2.55
CA SER A 297 -20.35 20.87 3.94
C SER A 297 -20.91 19.45 4.11
N MET A 298 -21.50 18.86 3.06
CA MET A 298 -22.21 17.59 3.15
C MET A 298 -22.19 16.83 1.82
N GLY A 299 -21.76 15.56 1.86
CA GLY A 299 -21.96 14.58 0.80
C GLY A 299 -22.62 13.32 1.35
N VAL A 300 -23.58 12.76 0.61
CA VAL A 300 -24.44 11.66 1.06
C VAL A 300 -24.52 10.59 -0.04
N THR A 301 -24.04 9.38 0.24
CA THR A 301 -24.10 8.26 -0.70
C THR A 301 -25.36 7.41 -0.47
N THR A 302 -26.46 7.75 -1.15
CA THR A 302 -27.72 6.98 -1.09
C THR A 302 -27.76 5.89 -2.16
N TYR A 303 -26.90 4.88 -2.00
CA TYR A 303 -26.65 3.87 -3.05
C TYR A 303 -27.89 2.99 -3.33
N SER A 304 -28.60 2.55 -2.28
CA SER A 304 -29.85 1.77 -2.40
C SER A 304 -31.09 2.67 -2.51
N ASN A 305 -32.29 2.09 -2.63
CA ASN A 305 -33.55 2.86 -2.69
C ASN A 305 -34.03 3.27 -1.30
N GLU A 306 -33.89 2.36 -0.34
CA GLU A 306 -34.19 2.53 1.08
C GLU A 306 -33.40 3.72 1.63
N MET A 307 -32.11 3.84 1.28
CA MET A 307 -31.28 4.99 1.67
C MET A 307 -31.68 6.31 0.99
N LYS A 308 -32.28 6.30 -0.21
CA LYS A 308 -32.86 7.52 -0.81
C LYS A 308 -34.08 7.98 0.01
N THR A 309 -34.91 7.04 0.44
CA THR A 309 -36.10 7.30 1.26
C THR A 309 -35.75 7.71 2.70
N GLU A 310 -34.94 6.93 3.42
CA GLU A 310 -34.64 7.16 4.83
C GLU A 310 -33.71 8.36 5.05
N LEU A 311 -32.57 8.40 4.34
CA LEU A 311 -31.52 9.37 4.63
C LEU A 311 -31.77 10.72 3.95
N LEU A 312 -32.33 10.73 2.73
CA LEU A 312 -32.70 11.96 2.02
C LEU A 312 -34.19 12.30 2.07
N GLY A 313 -35.10 11.37 2.41
CA GLY A 313 -36.54 11.66 2.41
C GLY A 313 -37.17 11.66 1.00
N VAL A 314 -36.51 11.08 0.00
CA VAL A 314 -37.08 10.94 -1.36
C VAL A 314 -38.36 10.09 -1.25
N PRO A 315 -39.50 10.53 -1.80
CA PRO A 315 -40.76 9.78 -1.68
C PRO A 315 -40.68 8.40 -2.35
N ALA A 316 -41.13 7.36 -1.65
CA ALA A 316 -41.04 5.98 -2.13
C ALA A 316 -41.93 5.73 -3.37
N ASP A 317 -43.10 6.36 -3.42
CA ASP A 317 -44.04 6.36 -4.54
C ASP A 317 -43.42 6.92 -5.83
N ILE A 318 -42.53 7.93 -5.74
CA ILE A 318 -41.78 8.43 -6.89
C ILE A 318 -40.75 7.39 -7.38
N ILE A 319 -40.09 6.67 -6.45
CA ILE A 319 -39.13 5.61 -6.80
C ILE A 319 -39.86 4.41 -7.43
N GLU A 320 -41.04 4.05 -6.92
CA GLU A 320 -41.89 2.98 -7.45
C GLU A 320 -42.46 3.32 -8.84
N ALA A 321 -42.98 4.55 -9.04
CA ALA A 321 -43.60 4.95 -10.30
C ALA A 321 -42.59 5.24 -11.43
N SER A 322 -41.45 5.87 -11.12
CA SER A 322 -40.48 6.33 -12.13
C SER A 322 -39.24 5.41 -12.25
N GLY A 323 -39.01 4.56 -11.24
CA GLY A 323 -37.77 3.82 -11.05
C GLY A 323 -36.65 4.70 -10.48
N ALA A 324 -35.70 4.07 -9.76
CA ALA A 324 -34.59 4.75 -9.09
C ALA A 324 -33.65 5.54 -10.03
N VAL A 325 -33.63 5.20 -11.32
CA VAL A 325 -32.92 5.95 -12.39
C VAL A 325 -33.96 6.67 -13.24
N SER A 326 -34.21 7.92 -12.88
CA SER A 326 -35.24 8.80 -13.45
C SER A 326 -34.91 10.27 -13.16
N PRO A 327 -35.40 11.23 -13.96
CA PRO A 327 -35.21 12.65 -13.67
C PRO A 327 -35.98 13.11 -12.42
N GLU A 328 -37.07 12.44 -12.05
CA GLU A 328 -37.84 12.70 -10.83
C GLU A 328 -37.01 12.40 -9.57
N VAL A 329 -36.38 11.21 -9.51
CA VAL A 329 -35.52 10.82 -8.38
C VAL A 329 -34.27 11.69 -8.33
N ALA A 330 -33.68 12.06 -9.47
CA ALA A 330 -32.56 13.01 -9.50
C ALA A 330 -32.94 14.38 -8.92
N ARG A 331 -34.10 14.93 -9.34
CA ARG A 331 -34.64 16.21 -8.86
C ARG A 331 -34.85 16.21 -7.36
N GLU A 332 -35.51 15.19 -6.81
CA GLU A 332 -35.73 15.09 -5.36
C GLU A 332 -34.41 14.87 -4.60
N MET A 333 -33.48 14.05 -5.10
CA MET A 333 -32.14 13.90 -4.47
C MET A 333 -31.40 15.24 -4.36
N ALA A 334 -31.40 16.06 -5.41
CA ALA A 334 -30.78 17.39 -5.41
C ALA A 334 -31.47 18.34 -4.42
N LYS A 335 -32.81 18.41 -4.47
CA LYS A 335 -33.60 19.28 -3.59
C LYS A 335 -33.44 18.90 -2.11
N ARG A 336 -33.59 17.62 -1.75
CA ARG A 336 -33.55 17.20 -0.34
C ARG A 336 -32.16 17.31 0.26
N VAL A 337 -31.08 17.14 -0.51
CA VAL A 337 -29.72 17.36 0.03
C VAL A 337 -29.41 18.84 0.23
N LYS A 338 -29.96 19.73 -0.61
CA LYS A 338 -29.97 21.19 -0.38
C LYS A 338 -30.66 21.52 0.94
N GLU A 339 -31.90 21.04 1.12
CA GLU A 339 -32.71 21.25 2.33
C GLU A 339 -32.03 20.72 3.60
N LYS A 340 -31.45 19.50 3.57
CA LYS A 340 -30.83 18.85 4.74
C LYS A 340 -29.45 19.40 5.11
N SER A 341 -28.69 19.91 4.14
CA SER A 341 -27.36 20.49 4.38
C SER A 341 -27.41 21.97 4.78
N GLY A 342 -28.49 22.68 4.41
CA GLY A 342 -28.55 24.14 4.49
C GLY A 342 -27.64 24.85 3.47
N ALA A 343 -27.06 24.12 2.50
CA ALA A 343 -26.22 24.70 1.46
C ALA A 343 -27.03 25.59 0.49
N ASP A 344 -26.34 26.43 -0.28
CA ASP A 344 -26.96 27.23 -1.35
C ASP A 344 -27.39 26.32 -2.51
N LEU A 345 -26.58 25.31 -2.83
CA LEU A 345 -26.79 24.36 -3.93
C LEU A 345 -26.85 22.90 -3.45
N GLY A 346 -27.76 22.11 -4.01
CA GLY A 346 -27.78 20.65 -3.87
C GLY A 346 -27.65 19.96 -5.22
N ILE A 347 -26.86 18.89 -5.27
CA ILE A 347 -26.62 18.06 -6.47
C ILE A 347 -27.17 16.66 -6.25
N GLY A 348 -27.90 16.11 -7.21
CA GLY A 348 -28.43 14.74 -7.17
C GLY A 348 -27.97 13.91 -8.37
N ILE A 349 -27.37 12.73 -8.14
CA ILE A 349 -26.86 11.85 -9.21
C ILE A 349 -27.45 10.44 -9.07
N THR A 350 -28.17 9.99 -10.10
CA THR A 350 -28.63 8.60 -10.24
C THR A 350 -28.48 8.09 -11.67
N GLY A 351 -28.12 6.82 -11.85
CA GLY A 351 -27.73 6.29 -13.15
C GLY A 351 -27.30 4.83 -13.14
N ILE A 352 -27.10 4.27 -14.33
CA ILE A 352 -26.69 2.89 -14.58
C ILE A 352 -25.24 2.89 -15.04
N ALA A 353 -24.33 2.63 -14.10
CA ALA A 353 -22.89 2.60 -14.39
C ALA A 353 -22.40 1.26 -14.98
N GLY A 354 -23.25 0.23 -15.08
CA GLY A 354 -22.85 -1.05 -15.66
C GLY A 354 -21.85 -1.86 -14.81
N PRO A 355 -21.32 -2.97 -15.34
CA PRO A 355 -21.67 -3.54 -16.66
C PRO A 355 -23.12 -4.05 -16.70
N ASP A 356 -23.66 -4.48 -15.55
CA ASP A 356 -25.04 -4.96 -15.42
C ASP A 356 -26.06 -3.84 -15.12
N GLY A 357 -27.35 -4.18 -15.22
CA GLY A 357 -28.46 -3.34 -14.77
C GLY A 357 -29.07 -2.40 -15.82
N GLY A 358 -28.58 -2.45 -17.07
CA GLY A 358 -29.20 -1.76 -18.21
C GLY A 358 -30.34 -2.53 -18.87
N THR A 359 -31.23 -1.80 -19.55
CA THR A 359 -32.25 -2.32 -20.49
C THR A 359 -32.18 -1.54 -21.81
N GLU A 360 -32.92 -1.95 -22.84
CA GLU A 360 -32.99 -1.19 -24.11
C GLU A 360 -33.55 0.24 -23.89
N GLU A 361 -34.47 0.42 -22.94
CA GLU A 361 -35.09 1.70 -22.60
C GLU A 361 -34.22 2.55 -21.65
N LYS A 362 -33.46 1.89 -20.77
CA LYS A 362 -32.57 2.50 -19.78
C LYS A 362 -31.19 1.84 -19.86
N PRO A 363 -30.37 2.17 -20.88
CA PRO A 363 -29.10 1.47 -21.12
C PRO A 363 -28.04 1.78 -20.07
N VAL A 364 -26.98 0.96 -20.04
CA VAL A 364 -25.72 1.29 -19.37
C VAL A 364 -25.21 2.63 -19.94
N GLY A 365 -24.68 3.49 -19.06
CA GLY A 365 -24.28 4.85 -19.40
C GLY A 365 -25.37 5.89 -19.21
N LEU A 366 -26.64 5.51 -19.00
CA LEU A 366 -27.72 6.46 -18.67
C LEU A 366 -27.53 7.03 -17.25
N VAL A 367 -27.33 8.34 -17.14
CA VAL A 367 -27.21 9.06 -15.87
C VAL A 367 -28.00 10.37 -15.88
N TYR A 368 -28.86 10.54 -14.88
CA TYR A 368 -29.54 11.79 -14.57
C TYR A 368 -28.77 12.55 -13.48
N ILE A 369 -28.48 13.82 -13.76
CA ILE A 369 -27.72 14.70 -12.87
C ILE A 369 -28.54 15.97 -12.67
N ALA A 370 -28.92 16.27 -11.44
CA ALA A 370 -29.72 17.42 -11.08
C ALA A 370 -28.96 18.43 -10.22
N ILE A 371 -29.31 19.70 -10.36
CA ILE A 371 -28.81 20.82 -9.54
C ILE A 371 -30.02 21.66 -9.07
N SER A 372 -30.07 21.94 -7.77
CA SER A 372 -31.16 22.65 -7.09
C SER A 372 -30.60 23.82 -6.28
N ASP A 373 -31.21 25.00 -6.38
CA ASP A 373 -30.92 26.16 -5.52
C ASP A 373 -32.01 26.37 -4.43
N GLY A 374 -33.05 25.54 -4.44
CA GLY A 374 -34.21 25.59 -3.55
C GLY A 374 -35.42 26.35 -4.11
N GLU A 375 -35.24 27.22 -5.11
CA GLU A 375 -36.34 27.82 -5.88
C GLU A 375 -36.61 27.00 -7.16
N HIS A 376 -35.53 26.68 -7.89
CA HIS A 376 -35.55 25.98 -9.17
C HIS A 376 -34.76 24.66 -9.07
N THR A 377 -34.99 23.71 -9.99
CA THR A 377 -34.17 22.48 -10.06
C THR A 377 -34.09 21.93 -11.48
N TRP A 378 -32.93 22.12 -12.09
CA TRP A 378 -32.58 21.64 -13.43
C TRP A 378 -32.10 20.19 -13.36
N VAL A 379 -32.39 19.40 -14.39
CA VAL A 379 -31.97 18.00 -14.51
C VAL A 379 -31.42 17.78 -15.91
N LYS A 380 -30.17 17.32 -16.02
CA LYS A 380 -29.57 16.90 -17.29
C LYS A 380 -29.56 15.38 -17.40
N LYS A 381 -30.18 14.87 -18.47
CA LYS A 381 -30.04 13.49 -18.93
C LYS A 381 -28.73 13.34 -19.70
N ASN A 382 -28.00 12.26 -19.46
CA ASN A 382 -26.79 11.92 -20.19
C ASN A 382 -26.81 10.43 -20.54
N ILE A 383 -26.28 10.06 -21.71
CA ILE A 383 -25.98 8.68 -22.09
C ILE A 383 -24.50 8.66 -22.46
N PHE A 384 -23.67 8.11 -21.58
CA PHE A 384 -22.22 8.04 -21.75
C PHE A 384 -21.84 6.76 -22.52
N GLY A 385 -20.87 6.88 -23.44
CA GLY A 385 -20.49 5.80 -24.37
C GLY A 385 -19.56 4.74 -23.77
N HIS A 386 -19.61 3.56 -24.38
CA HIS A 386 -18.88 2.34 -23.97
C HIS A 386 -17.36 2.44 -24.21
N GLY A 387 -16.58 1.72 -23.39
CA GLY A 387 -15.13 1.59 -23.52
C GLY A 387 -14.57 0.49 -22.61
N SER A 388 -13.27 0.18 -22.72
CA SER A 388 -12.59 -0.60 -21.69
C SER A 388 -12.65 0.14 -20.36
N ASP A 389 -13.05 -0.55 -19.29
CA ASP A 389 -13.39 0.01 -17.97
C ASP A 389 -14.56 1.01 -17.98
N GLU A 390 -15.56 0.73 -18.83
CA GLU A 390 -16.84 1.43 -18.96
C GLU A 390 -17.42 1.96 -17.62
N ARG A 391 -17.45 1.15 -16.56
CA ARG A 391 -18.09 1.52 -15.30
C ARG A 391 -17.48 2.75 -14.64
N ASP A 392 -16.15 2.77 -14.50
CA ASP A 392 -15.48 3.89 -13.83
C ASP A 392 -15.32 5.08 -14.75
N TYR A 393 -15.29 4.86 -16.07
CA TYR A 393 -15.42 5.93 -17.07
C TYR A 393 -16.78 6.64 -16.98
N ILE A 394 -17.91 5.91 -16.92
CA ILE A 394 -19.26 6.47 -16.71
C ILE A 394 -19.32 7.27 -15.40
N ARG A 395 -18.77 6.75 -14.30
CA ARG A 395 -18.74 7.44 -12.99
C ARG A 395 -17.90 8.72 -13.05
N TYR A 396 -16.77 8.69 -13.75
CA TYR A 396 -15.93 9.87 -13.96
C TYR A 396 -16.66 10.94 -14.80
N LEU A 397 -17.26 10.57 -15.94
CA LEU A 397 -18.02 11.48 -16.79
C LEU A 397 -19.24 12.08 -16.07
N ALA A 398 -19.95 11.29 -15.25
CA ALA A 398 -21.04 11.78 -14.42
C ALA A 398 -20.57 12.84 -13.41
N SER A 399 -19.48 12.58 -12.67
CA SER A 399 -18.93 13.57 -11.74
C SER A 399 -18.35 14.81 -12.44
N SER A 400 -17.74 14.67 -13.62
CA SER A 400 -17.29 15.80 -14.45
C SER A 400 -18.47 16.65 -14.94
N THR A 401 -19.59 16.01 -15.31
CA THR A 401 -20.80 16.70 -15.76
C THR A 401 -21.50 17.44 -14.62
N ALA A 402 -21.48 16.89 -13.39
CA ALA A 402 -21.97 17.59 -12.21
C ALA A 402 -21.12 18.82 -11.85
N LEU A 403 -19.79 18.70 -11.89
CA LEU A 403 -18.87 19.85 -11.75
C LEU A 403 -19.09 20.90 -12.86
N ASN A 404 -19.32 20.46 -14.09
CA ASN A 404 -19.67 21.32 -15.21
C ASN A 404 -20.94 22.14 -14.90
N LEU A 405 -22.03 21.50 -14.47
CA LEU A 405 -23.29 22.18 -14.10
C LEU A 405 -23.10 23.22 -12.99
N ILE A 406 -22.27 22.96 -11.98
CA ILE A 406 -21.95 23.97 -10.93
C ILE A 406 -21.20 25.16 -11.55
N ARG A 407 -20.20 24.93 -12.41
CA ARG A 407 -19.50 26.03 -13.12
C ARG A 407 -20.49 26.86 -13.95
N LEU A 408 -21.38 26.19 -14.70
CA LEU A 408 -22.37 26.88 -15.53
C LEU A 408 -23.32 27.71 -14.67
N TYR A 409 -23.87 27.18 -13.58
CA TYR A 409 -24.75 27.94 -12.66
C TYR A 409 -24.09 29.25 -12.17
N MET A 410 -22.79 29.20 -11.86
CA MET A 410 -22.03 30.38 -11.45
C MET A 410 -21.75 31.38 -12.58
N LEU A 411 -21.60 30.90 -13.82
CA LEU A 411 -21.42 31.74 -15.01
C LEU A 411 -22.72 32.47 -15.38
N PHE A 412 -23.84 31.74 -15.48
CA PHE A 412 -25.17 32.33 -15.72
C PHE A 412 -25.79 33.00 -14.49
N SER A 413 -25.03 33.15 -13.40
CA SER A 413 -25.42 33.83 -12.17
C SER A 413 -26.80 33.39 -11.62
N GLY A 414 -26.99 32.08 -11.58
CA GLY A 414 -28.20 31.42 -11.07
C GLY A 414 -29.27 31.09 -12.11
N LYS A 415 -29.11 31.51 -13.38
CA LYS A 415 -30.10 31.25 -14.44
C LYS A 415 -29.57 30.24 -15.46
N LEU A 416 -29.53 28.97 -15.08
CA LEU A 416 -29.26 27.92 -16.07
C LEU A 416 -30.36 27.91 -17.14
N PRO A 417 -29.99 27.80 -18.43
CA PRO A 417 -30.93 27.59 -19.53
C PRO A 417 -31.93 26.47 -19.26
N GLY A 418 -33.17 26.64 -19.74
CA GLY A 418 -34.15 25.57 -19.81
C GLY A 418 -34.82 25.17 -18.48
N GLU A 419 -35.88 25.88 -18.08
CA GLU A 419 -36.90 25.27 -17.22
C GLU A 419 -37.65 24.18 -18.02
N GLY A 420 -37.16 22.94 -17.96
CA GLY A 420 -37.83 21.77 -18.55
C GLY A 420 -37.41 21.39 -19.98
N SER A 421 -36.29 21.89 -20.49
CA SER A 421 -35.66 21.36 -21.72
C SER A 421 -34.43 20.50 -21.40
N ASP A 422 -34.27 19.38 -22.11
CA ASP A 422 -33.20 18.39 -21.86
C ASP A 422 -31.78 18.89 -22.19
N ASP A 423 -31.62 20.00 -22.90
CA ASP A 423 -30.29 20.56 -23.23
C ASP A 423 -30.09 22.03 -22.83
N ILE A 424 -28.83 22.32 -22.54
CA ILE A 424 -28.27 23.55 -21.95
C ILE A 424 -27.19 24.15 -22.88
N THR A 425 -26.86 23.46 -23.99
CA THR A 425 -25.73 23.77 -24.88
C THR A 425 -25.92 24.99 -25.78
N ASP A 426 -27.12 25.24 -26.31
CA ASP A 426 -27.34 26.29 -27.32
C ASP A 426 -27.31 27.72 -26.74
N GLU A 427 -27.87 27.95 -25.55
CA GLU A 427 -27.82 29.27 -24.90
C GLU A 427 -26.42 29.63 -24.35
N LEU A 428 -25.48 28.67 -24.37
CA LEU A 428 -24.19 28.81 -23.69
C LEU A 428 -23.29 29.89 -24.28
N GLU A 429 -23.45 30.19 -25.57
CA GLU A 429 -22.60 31.13 -26.31
C GLU A 429 -22.96 32.61 -26.05
N ALA A 430 -24.16 32.90 -25.54
CA ALA A 430 -24.66 34.28 -25.41
C ALA A 430 -24.10 35.04 -24.19
N ALA A 431 -23.91 34.37 -23.05
CA ALA A 431 -23.66 35.04 -21.76
C ALA A 431 -22.19 35.40 -21.48
N VAL A 432 -21.24 34.90 -22.28
CA VAL A 432 -19.78 34.99 -22.01
C VAL A 432 -19.21 36.42 -22.17
N SER A 433 -20.05 37.39 -22.56
CA SER A 433 -19.66 38.73 -22.99
C SER A 433 -19.36 39.75 -21.89
N GLY A 434 -19.59 39.45 -20.60
CA GLY A 434 -19.20 40.40 -19.54
C GLY A 434 -19.25 39.87 -18.09
N PHE A 435 -18.23 40.20 -17.31
CA PHE A 435 -18.28 40.88 -15.99
C PHE A 435 -16.86 40.96 -15.36
N LYS A 436 -16.69 41.80 -14.33
CA LYS A 436 -15.46 41.93 -13.51
C LYS A 436 -15.82 41.84 -12.02
N SER A 437 -14.81 41.58 -11.18
CA SER A 437 -14.95 41.30 -9.74
C SER A 437 -14.06 42.22 -8.88
N GLU A 438 -14.52 42.56 -7.68
CA GLU A 438 -13.72 43.22 -6.62
C GLU A 438 -13.97 42.56 -5.25
N LYS A 439 -12.93 42.57 -4.38
CA LYS A 439 -12.95 41.96 -3.04
C LYS A 439 -12.92 43.02 -1.93
N LYS A 440 -13.44 42.67 -0.74
CA LYS A 440 -13.01 43.24 0.55
C LYS A 440 -13.20 42.25 1.70
N ASN A 441 -12.20 42.19 2.58
CA ASN A 441 -12.13 41.30 3.75
C ASN A 441 -12.56 42.01 5.04
N ASN A 442 -12.97 41.24 6.06
CA ASN A 442 -12.93 41.63 7.47
C ASN A 442 -12.96 40.39 8.39
N PHE A 443 -11.88 39.60 8.36
CA PHE A 443 -11.79 38.25 8.96
C PHE A 443 -11.90 38.22 10.50
N ILE A 444 -11.22 39.16 11.19
CA ILE A 444 -10.93 39.04 12.63
C ILE A 444 -12.18 39.14 13.53
N LYS A 445 -13.22 39.88 13.11
CA LYS A 445 -14.44 40.08 13.93
C LYS A 445 -15.33 38.83 14.06
N GLY A 446 -15.17 37.82 13.19
CA GLY A 446 -16.03 36.64 13.17
C GLY A 446 -15.71 35.56 14.21
N ILE A 447 -14.53 35.63 14.85
CA ILE A 447 -13.90 34.51 15.57
C ILE A 447 -13.97 34.68 17.10
N ILE A 448 -13.65 35.86 17.62
CA ILE A 448 -13.58 36.12 19.08
C ILE A 448 -14.90 36.76 19.55
N PRO A 449 -15.48 36.35 20.71
CA PRO A 449 -16.64 37.01 21.30
C PRO A 449 -16.37 38.50 21.57
N TRP A 450 -17.26 39.39 21.12
CA TRP A 450 -17.12 40.83 21.23
C TRP A 450 -18.25 41.45 22.04
N LYS A 451 -17.96 42.58 22.71
CA LYS A 451 -18.95 43.30 23.52
C LYS A 451 -20.01 43.94 22.63
N GLY A 452 -21.18 43.29 22.55
CA GLY A 452 -22.29 43.65 21.65
C GLY A 452 -22.75 42.50 20.75
N ASP A 453 -22.03 41.37 20.71
CA ASP A 453 -22.51 40.15 20.04
C ASP A 453 -23.84 39.67 20.67
N PRO A 454 -24.83 39.20 19.88
CA PRO A 454 -26.03 38.58 20.43
C PRO A 454 -25.71 37.24 21.12
N PRO A 455 -26.52 36.78 22.10
CA PRO A 455 -26.18 35.61 22.92
C PRO A 455 -25.85 34.33 22.14
N LEU A 456 -26.59 34.04 21.06
CA LEU A 456 -26.28 32.89 20.19
C LEU A 456 -24.94 33.02 19.45
N GLU A 457 -24.49 34.23 19.13
CA GLU A 457 -23.19 34.42 18.47
C GLU A 457 -22.03 34.29 19.46
N VAL A 458 -22.20 34.76 20.71
CA VAL A 458 -21.25 34.46 21.80
C VAL A 458 -21.13 32.94 21.97
N VAL A 459 -22.25 32.20 22.04
CA VAL A 459 -22.24 30.73 22.11
C VAL A 459 -21.58 30.10 20.88
N ARG A 460 -21.91 30.53 19.66
CA ARG A 460 -21.28 30.04 18.41
C ARG A 460 -19.75 30.19 18.45
N LYS A 461 -19.26 31.35 18.88
CA LYS A 461 -17.83 31.65 18.97
C LYS A 461 -17.14 30.86 20.10
N LEU A 462 -17.80 30.64 21.24
CA LEU A 462 -17.30 29.77 22.31
C LEU A 462 -17.24 28.30 21.90
N VAL A 463 -18.25 27.78 21.19
CA VAL A 463 -18.25 26.42 20.63
C VAL A 463 -17.11 26.26 19.60
N PHE A 464 -16.90 27.25 18.73
CA PHE A 464 -15.78 27.23 17.78
C PHE A 464 -14.41 27.15 18.48
N LEU A 465 -14.21 27.90 19.57
CA LEU A 465 -13.00 27.84 20.39
C LEU A 465 -12.84 26.46 21.05
N LEU A 466 -13.92 25.90 21.64
CA LEU A 466 -13.90 24.57 22.24
C LEU A 466 -13.57 23.47 21.23
N SER A 467 -14.21 23.47 20.05
CA SER A 467 -13.91 22.54 18.96
C SER A 467 -12.49 22.69 18.44
N SER A 468 -11.93 23.91 18.44
CA SER A 468 -10.53 24.15 18.08
C SER A 468 -9.58 23.52 19.11
N CYS A 469 -9.88 23.62 20.41
CA CYS A 469 -9.11 22.94 21.46
C CYS A 469 -9.19 21.41 21.34
N VAL A 470 -10.36 20.84 21.04
CA VAL A 470 -10.51 19.39 20.79
C VAL A 470 -9.72 18.96 19.56
N LEU A 471 -9.76 19.72 18.46
CA LEU A 471 -8.98 19.43 17.27
C LEU A 471 -7.46 19.45 17.56
N ILE A 472 -6.98 20.42 18.33
CA ILE A 472 -5.57 20.48 18.77
C ILE A 472 -5.22 19.25 19.62
N PHE A 473 -6.09 18.83 20.54
CA PHE A 473 -5.88 17.62 21.34
C PHE A 473 -5.82 16.35 20.47
N CYS A 474 -6.71 16.21 19.49
CA CYS A 474 -6.66 15.10 18.53
C CYS A 474 -5.39 15.13 17.66
N ILE A 475 -4.91 16.30 17.24
CA ILE A 475 -3.65 16.44 16.50
C ILE A 475 -2.46 16.02 17.38
N LEU A 476 -2.43 16.44 18.65
CA LEU A 476 -1.39 16.01 19.60
C LEU A 476 -1.39 14.49 19.79
N PHE A 477 -2.57 13.88 19.97
CA PHE A 477 -2.71 12.42 20.08
C PHE A 477 -2.27 11.67 18.80
N PHE A 478 -2.52 12.22 17.61
CA PHE A 478 -2.00 11.66 16.36
C PHE A 478 -0.48 11.81 16.23
N VAL A 479 0.09 12.93 16.68
CA VAL A 479 1.56 13.14 16.69
C VAL A 479 2.24 12.17 17.65
N ASP A 480 1.63 11.91 18.81
CA ASP A 480 2.06 10.91 19.80
C ASP A 480 2.07 9.49 19.18
N TYR A 481 0.93 9.05 18.64
CA TYR A 481 0.75 7.73 18.03
C TYR A 481 1.67 7.46 16.81
N PHE A 482 1.97 8.47 15.99
CA PHE A 482 2.94 8.33 14.91
C PHE A 482 4.40 8.57 15.34
N GLY A 483 4.62 9.16 16.53
CA GLY A 483 5.92 9.36 17.15
C GLY A 483 6.59 8.05 17.54
N ASP A 484 5.91 7.25 18.37
CA ASP A 484 6.36 5.91 18.83
C ASP A 484 6.83 5.04 17.65
N ARG A 485 6.01 4.96 16.59
CA ARG A 485 6.32 4.16 15.40
C ARG A 485 7.53 4.69 14.62
N SER A 486 7.78 6.00 14.65
CA SER A 486 9.03 6.57 14.11
C SER A 486 10.23 6.30 15.02
N GLN A 487 10.04 6.18 16.32
CA GLN A 487 11.09 5.91 17.30
C GLN A 487 11.51 4.42 17.24
N SER A 488 10.56 3.48 17.27
CA SER A 488 10.86 2.04 17.12
C SER A 488 11.59 1.73 15.81
N ARG A 489 11.28 2.44 14.71
CA ARG A 489 12.01 2.32 13.46
C ARG A 489 13.46 2.82 13.56
N LYS A 490 13.69 4.00 14.14
CA LYS A 490 15.06 4.51 14.41
C LYS A 490 15.87 3.54 15.29
N ILE A 491 15.25 2.98 16.33
CA ILE A 491 15.90 2.00 17.20
C ILE A 491 16.26 0.74 16.39
N GLY A 492 15.31 0.15 15.65
CA GLY A 492 15.58 -1.04 14.84
C GLY A 492 16.67 -0.85 13.77
N ASP A 493 16.71 0.33 13.14
CA ASP A 493 17.76 0.69 12.17
C ASP A 493 19.14 0.84 12.85
N TRP A 494 19.18 1.41 14.07
CA TRP A 494 20.38 1.47 14.91
C TRP A 494 20.82 0.07 15.37
N THR A 495 19.90 -0.79 15.79
CA THR A 495 20.22 -2.17 16.20
C THR A 495 20.83 -2.97 15.05
N ARG A 496 20.34 -2.79 13.82
CA ARG A 496 20.97 -3.35 12.61
C ARG A 496 22.36 -2.79 12.37
N SER A 497 22.60 -1.49 12.57
CA SER A 497 23.91 -0.89 12.34
C SER A 497 24.99 -1.48 13.26
N ARG A 498 24.64 -1.84 14.51
CA ARG A 498 25.54 -2.55 15.43
C ARG A 498 25.99 -3.90 14.86
N LEU A 499 25.06 -4.76 14.46
CA LEU A 499 25.37 -6.08 13.89
C LEU A 499 26.22 -5.98 12.62
N VAL A 500 25.88 -5.05 11.71
CA VAL A 500 26.57 -4.87 10.42
C VAL A 500 27.98 -4.28 10.58
N SER A 501 28.23 -3.48 11.62
CA SER A 501 29.53 -2.86 11.85
C SER A 501 30.67 -3.85 12.17
N VAL A 502 30.35 -5.10 12.50
CA VAL A 502 31.31 -6.16 12.80
C VAL A 502 31.30 -7.20 11.69
N THR A 503 32.17 -7.00 10.69
CA THR A 503 32.14 -7.68 9.39
C THR A 503 32.65 -9.12 9.38
N SER A 504 32.56 -9.85 10.50
CA SER A 504 33.19 -11.16 10.71
C SER A 504 32.16 -12.24 11.07
N SER A 505 31.55 -12.86 10.04
CA SER A 505 30.76 -14.10 10.21
C SER A 505 31.64 -15.22 10.76
N GLY A 506 31.08 -16.02 11.68
CA GLY A 506 31.74 -17.18 12.30
C GLY A 506 32.92 -16.89 13.25
N GLU A 507 33.44 -15.66 13.35
CA GLU A 507 34.46 -15.33 14.36
C GLU A 507 33.85 -15.27 15.77
N LYS A 508 34.49 -15.93 16.74
CA LYS A 508 34.23 -15.74 18.17
C LYS A 508 34.99 -14.53 18.71
N THR A 509 34.46 -13.95 19.78
CA THR A 509 35.06 -12.83 20.52
C THR A 509 36.28 -13.33 21.30
N GLU A 510 37.35 -12.54 21.42
CA GLU A 510 38.56 -13.00 22.11
C GLU A 510 38.29 -13.26 23.61
N GLY A 511 38.44 -14.52 24.04
CA GLY A 511 38.17 -14.94 25.41
C GLY A 511 36.69 -15.21 25.75
N SER A 512 35.79 -15.27 24.77
CA SER A 512 34.37 -15.60 24.95
C SER A 512 33.85 -16.54 23.87
N ASP A 513 32.89 -17.40 24.22
CA ASP A 513 32.20 -18.27 23.26
C ASP A 513 31.17 -17.54 22.38
N THR A 514 30.95 -16.24 22.61
CA THR A 514 30.03 -15.43 21.82
C THR A 514 30.61 -15.05 20.45
N LEU A 515 29.80 -15.17 19.40
CA LEU A 515 30.10 -14.65 18.06
C LEU A 515 30.31 -13.14 18.11
N LYS A 516 31.43 -12.71 17.55
CA LYS A 516 31.93 -11.34 17.54
C LYS A 516 30.93 -10.35 16.95
N LYS A 517 30.11 -10.76 15.98
CA LYS A 517 29.05 -9.91 15.40
C LYS A 517 28.01 -9.39 16.40
N PHE A 518 27.85 -10.04 17.55
CA PHE A 518 26.96 -9.61 18.63
C PHE A 518 27.68 -8.78 19.71
N GLU A 519 28.99 -8.56 19.63
CA GLU A 519 29.78 -7.91 20.68
C GLU A 519 29.21 -6.54 21.08
N LEU A 520 28.88 -5.67 20.10
CA LEU A 520 28.31 -4.36 20.38
C LEU A 520 26.86 -4.43 20.91
N LEU A 521 26.07 -5.41 20.46
CA LEU A 521 24.70 -5.59 20.95
C LEU A 521 24.67 -6.10 22.40
N LEU A 522 25.62 -6.96 22.76
CA LEU A 522 25.83 -7.42 24.14
C LEU A 522 26.40 -6.31 25.05
N GLN A 523 27.21 -5.39 24.51
CA GLN A 523 27.64 -4.19 25.22
C GLN A 523 26.48 -3.19 25.44
N ASP A 524 25.58 -3.05 24.47
CA ASP A 524 24.40 -2.18 24.60
C ASP A 524 23.31 -2.79 25.51
N ASN A 525 23.05 -4.10 25.41
CA ASN A 525 22.13 -4.83 26.28
C ASN A 525 22.48 -6.34 26.38
N ALA A 526 22.78 -6.79 27.60
CA ALA A 526 23.12 -8.18 27.92
C ALA A 526 21.97 -9.19 27.73
N ASP A 527 20.71 -8.75 27.60
CA ASP A 527 19.57 -9.61 27.25
C ASP A 527 19.60 -10.05 25.77
N THR A 528 20.52 -9.55 24.94
CA THR A 528 20.64 -9.97 23.53
C THR A 528 20.97 -11.46 23.43
N ILE A 529 20.09 -12.28 22.82
CA ILE A 529 20.30 -13.73 22.67
C ILE A 529 20.50 -14.18 21.21
N GLY A 530 20.14 -13.35 20.23
CA GLY A 530 20.39 -13.65 18.83
C GLY A 530 19.84 -12.62 17.83
N TRP A 531 19.81 -13.00 16.57
CA TRP A 531 19.25 -12.26 15.44
C TRP A 531 18.35 -13.18 14.62
N LEU A 532 17.14 -12.73 14.28
CA LEU A 532 16.21 -13.49 13.45
C LEU A 532 15.89 -12.73 12.16
N LYS A 533 16.05 -13.43 11.04
CA LYS A 533 15.81 -12.94 9.69
C LYS A 533 15.06 -14.00 8.87
N ILE A 534 14.01 -13.60 8.16
CA ILE A 534 13.29 -14.49 7.23
C ILE A 534 13.54 -13.98 5.81
N PRO A 535 14.44 -14.62 5.02
CA PRO A 535 14.86 -14.10 3.73
C PRO A 535 13.68 -13.83 2.78
N GLY A 536 13.59 -12.61 2.26
CA GLY A 536 12.56 -12.19 1.31
C GLY A 536 11.30 -11.59 1.92
N ILE A 537 11.14 -11.57 3.24
CA ILE A 537 10.15 -10.75 3.95
C ILE A 537 10.80 -9.76 4.91
N GLU A 538 10.03 -8.83 5.49
CA GLU A 538 10.57 -7.68 6.24
C GLU A 538 11.18 -8.05 7.61
N THR A 539 10.89 -9.23 8.16
CA THR A 539 11.37 -9.69 9.48
C THR A 539 12.89 -9.82 9.48
N ASP A 540 13.57 -8.86 10.11
CA ASP A 540 15.04 -8.76 10.19
C ASP A 540 15.40 -7.94 11.44
N ASN A 541 15.51 -8.65 12.57
CA ASN A 541 15.39 -8.10 13.93
C ASN A 541 16.34 -8.79 14.92
N VAL A 542 16.75 -8.05 15.96
CA VAL A 542 17.35 -8.65 17.16
C VAL A 542 16.33 -9.51 17.91
N VAL A 543 16.81 -10.53 18.61
CA VAL A 543 16.01 -11.34 19.54
C VAL A 543 16.61 -11.21 20.94
N MET A 544 15.75 -10.86 21.89
CA MET A 544 16.09 -10.66 23.30
C MET A 544 15.74 -11.90 24.14
N LYS A 545 16.26 -11.99 25.36
CA LYS A 545 15.82 -12.95 26.37
C LYS A 545 16.01 -12.36 27.76
N THR A 546 14.99 -12.48 28.60
CA THR A 546 15.05 -12.08 30.01
C THR A 546 14.30 -13.08 30.87
N ASN A 547 14.16 -12.82 32.17
CA ASN A 547 13.49 -13.72 33.12
C ASN A 547 11.94 -13.65 33.08
N ASN A 548 11.37 -12.77 32.25
CA ASN A 548 9.93 -12.52 32.14
C ASN A 548 9.51 -12.32 30.67
N ASN A 549 8.51 -13.08 30.22
CA ASN A 549 7.92 -12.95 28.87
C ASN A 549 7.19 -11.61 28.65
N ASP A 550 6.80 -10.87 29.70
CA ASP A 550 6.05 -9.63 29.53
C ASP A 550 6.90 -8.40 29.15
N TYR A 551 8.21 -8.41 29.42
CA TYR A 551 9.03 -7.21 29.34
C TYR A 551 9.18 -6.71 27.89
N TYR A 552 9.72 -7.55 27.00
CA TYR A 552 9.94 -7.19 25.59
C TYR A 552 8.65 -7.13 24.74
N LEU A 553 7.47 -7.47 25.30
CA LEU A 553 6.19 -7.11 24.68
C LEU A 553 6.00 -5.58 24.57
N THR A 554 6.65 -4.79 25.43
CA THR A 554 6.47 -3.32 25.46
C THR A 554 7.77 -2.52 25.60
N HIS A 555 8.93 -3.16 25.50
CA HIS A 555 10.24 -2.48 25.55
C HIS A 555 11.09 -2.87 24.34
N LYS A 556 11.94 -1.96 23.90
CA LYS A 556 12.96 -2.17 22.86
C LYS A 556 14.30 -2.58 23.49
N ILE A 557 15.26 -3.01 22.67
CA ILE A 557 16.62 -3.35 23.14
C ILE A 557 17.30 -2.24 23.97
N ASN A 558 17.05 -0.96 23.70
CA ASN A 558 17.61 0.16 24.47
C ASN A 558 16.86 0.46 25.80
N GLY A 559 15.90 -0.37 26.18
CA GLY A 559 15.07 -0.19 27.38
C GLY A 559 13.94 0.84 27.24
N GLU A 560 13.80 1.52 26.09
CA GLU A 560 12.69 2.44 25.87
C GLU A 560 11.37 1.68 25.74
N LYS A 561 10.35 2.16 26.45
CA LYS A 561 9.03 1.55 26.49
C LYS A 561 8.18 2.04 25.31
N LEU A 562 8.09 1.23 24.26
CA LEU A 562 7.27 1.48 23.07
C LEU A 562 6.28 0.34 22.85
N ALA A 563 5.07 0.67 22.39
CA ALA A 563 4.01 -0.31 22.12
C ALA A 563 4.44 -1.37 21.08
N GLU A 564 5.44 -1.08 20.25
CA GLU A 564 6.07 -1.98 19.28
C GLU A 564 6.72 -3.23 19.90
N GLY A 565 7.38 -3.10 21.05
CA GLY A 565 8.17 -4.19 21.66
C GLY A 565 9.35 -4.67 20.81
N GLU A 566 10.01 -5.75 21.22
CA GLU A 566 11.08 -6.45 20.51
C GLU A 566 10.74 -7.95 20.37
N LEU A 567 11.41 -8.68 19.47
CA LEU A 567 11.29 -10.14 19.45
C LEU A 567 12.01 -10.72 20.67
N PHE A 568 11.48 -11.79 21.28
CA PHE A 568 12.13 -12.42 22.42
C PHE A 568 11.92 -13.93 22.51
N VAL A 569 12.92 -14.63 23.05
CA VAL A 569 12.86 -16.05 23.41
C VAL A 569 12.12 -16.23 24.74
N ASP A 570 11.33 -17.30 24.85
CA ASP A 570 10.65 -17.67 26.11
C ASP A 570 11.62 -17.77 27.29
N CYS A 571 11.25 -17.22 28.44
CA CYS A 571 12.13 -17.16 29.61
C CYS A 571 12.60 -18.55 30.09
N ASN A 572 11.82 -19.61 29.84
CA ASN A 572 12.14 -20.98 30.24
C ASN A 572 13.07 -21.73 29.27
N ASN A 573 13.24 -21.27 28.03
CA ASN A 573 14.21 -21.88 27.12
C ASN A 573 15.64 -21.65 27.63
N VAL A 574 16.54 -22.59 27.34
CA VAL A 574 17.98 -22.45 27.61
C VAL A 574 18.73 -22.29 26.29
N ILE A 575 19.63 -21.32 26.22
CA ILE A 575 20.53 -21.09 25.08
C ILE A 575 21.90 -20.69 25.66
N THR A 576 22.89 -21.57 25.51
CA THR A 576 24.29 -21.40 25.95
C THR A 576 25.25 -21.93 24.88
N ALA A 577 26.55 -21.79 25.09
CA ALA A 577 27.58 -22.35 24.20
C ALA A 577 27.56 -23.89 24.14
N ASP A 578 27.27 -24.57 25.27
CA ASP A 578 27.30 -26.03 25.40
C ASP A 578 25.94 -26.72 25.22
N TYR A 579 24.84 -25.97 25.38
CA TYR A 579 23.48 -26.51 25.38
C TYR A 579 22.45 -25.49 24.87
N GLN A 580 21.52 -25.99 24.06
CA GLN A 580 20.29 -25.28 23.70
C GLN A 580 19.09 -26.21 23.90
N SER A 581 17.95 -25.67 24.29
CA SER A 581 16.69 -26.42 24.32
C SER A 581 16.36 -27.01 22.94
N GLN A 582 15.67 -28.15 22.92
CA GLN A 582 15.32 -28.81 21.67
C GLN A 582 14.27 -28.04 20.83
N ASN A 583 13.36 -27.32 21.48
CA ASN A 583 12.36 -26.44 20.86
C ASN A 583 12.45 -25.02 21.44
N ILE A 584 12.99 -24.07 20.66
CA ILE A 584 13.12 -22.67 21.06
C ILE A 584 11.86 -21.89 20.62
N THR A 585 11.12 -21.35 21.58
CA THR A 585 9.95 -20.50 21.34
C THR A 585 10.36 -19.04 21.26
N ILE A 586 10.05 -18.38 20.13
CA ILE A 586 10.29 -16.95 19.90
C ILE A 586 8.94 -16.26 19.73
N TYR A 587 8.69 -15.20 20.48
CA TYR A 587 7.47 -14.39 20.41
C TYR A 587 7.68 -13.09 19.66
N GLY A 588 6.62 -12.63 18.99
CA GLY A 588 6.55 -11.31 18.35
C GLY A 588 5.11 -10.90 18.10
N HIS A 589 4.84 -9.59 18.03
CA HIS A 589 3.48 -9.07 17.85
C HIS A 589 2.92 -9.34 16.45
N ASN A 590 1.59 -9.38 16.32
CA ASN A 590 0.93 -9.42 15.01
C ASN A 590 0.73 -7.98 14.49
N ARG A 591 1.80 -7.40 13.93
CA ARG A 591 1.76 -6.12 13.23
C ARG A 591 2.39 -6.20 11.85
N HIS A 592 1.78 -5.47 10.91
CA HIS A 592 2.25 -5.28 9.53
C HIS A 592 3.08 -3.99 9.42
N ASP A 593 4.12 -3.86 10.25
CA ASP A 593 5.00 -2.67 10.33
C ASP A 593 6.43 -2.89 9.83
N GLY A 594 6.78 -4.15 9.56
CA GLY A 594 8.11 -4.60 9.11
C GLY A 594 9.10 -4.88 10.24
N GLN A 595 8.69 -4.82 11.51
CA GLN A 595 9.55 -5.11 12.67
C GLN A 595 9.04 -6.33 13.48
N MET A 596 7.93 -6.94 13.07
CA MET A 596 7.13 -7.86 13.88
C MET A 596 6.47 -8.95 13.03
N PHE A 597 5.99 -10.00 13.69
CA PHE A 597 5.48 -11.25 13.08
C PHE A 597 4.13 -11.16 12.37
N GLY A 598 3.56 -9.97 12.11
CA GLY A 598 2.27 -9.89 11.42
C GLY A 598 2.29 -10.45 9.99
N GLN A 599 3.44 -10.42 9.32
CA GLN A 599 3.62 -11.05 8.01
C GLN A 599 3.45 -12.58 8.02
N LEU A 600 3.62 -13.26 9.17
CA LEU A 600 3.50 -14.72 9.25
C LEU A 600 2.09 -15.23 8.88
N ASN A 601 1.06 -14.38 8.97
CA ASN A 601 -0.29 -14.67 8.48
C ASN A 601 -0.35 -15.00 6.97
N ARG A 602 0.70 -14.74 6.19
CA ARG A 602 0.78 -15.12 4.77
C ARG A 602 1.05 -16.61 4.56
N TYR A 603 1.64 -17.33 5.51
CA TYR A 603 1.82 -18.80 5.42
C TYR A 603 0.51 -19.58 5.54
N ARG A 604 -0.57 -18.95 6.01
CA ARG A 604 -1.89 -19.55 6.16
C ARG A 604 -2.53 -19.82 4.81
N THR A 605 -2.88 -21.08 4.54
CA THR A 605 -3.72 -21.48 3.39
C THR A 605 -5.19 -21.08 3.59
N ASP A 606 -5.58 -20.80 4.84
CA ASP A 606 -6.93 -20.40 5.21
C ASP A 606 -7.14 -18.87 5.21
N VAL A 607 -6.31 -18.08 4.53
CA VAL A 607 -6.59 -16.66 4.26
C VAL A 607 -6.69 -16.44 2.75
N LYS A 608 -7.79 -15.84 2.28
CA LYS A 608 -7.93 -15.44 0.87
C LYS A 608 -7.24 -14.08 0.66
N PRO A 609 -6.40 -13.92 -0.39
CA PRO A 609 -5.80 -12.62 -0.70
C PRO A 609 -6.87 -11.62 -1.13
N SER A 610 -6.74 -10.38 -0.63
CA SER A 610 -7.54 -9.21 -1.04
C SER A 610 -6.80 -8.31 -2.06
N SER A 611 -5.59 -8.70 -2.46
CA SER A 611 -4.68 -7.96 -3.34
C SER A 611 -3.72 -8.92 -4.05
N ALA A 612 -2.85 -8.43 -4.92
CA ALA A 612 -1.85 -9.22 -5.66
C ALA A 612 -0.64 -9.69 -4.79
N THR A 613 -0.90 -10.18 -3.58
CA THR A 613 0.10 -10.72 -2.64
C THR A 613 -0.06 -12.24 -2.54
N THR A 614 1.05 -12.99 -2.52
CA THR A 614 1.03 -14.47 -2.38
C THR A 614 0.71 -14.92 -0.94
N TYR A 615 -0.02 -16.03 -0.83
CA TYR A 615 -0.48 -16.64 0.43
C TYR A 615 -0.34 -18.17 0.40
N GLY A 616 -0.37 -18.82 1.57
CA GLY A 616 -0.36 -20.28 1.71
C GLY A 616 0.86 -20.93 1.06
N VAL A 617 0.61 -21.94 0.22
CA VAL A 617 1.65 -22.69 -0.51
C VAL A 617 2.49 -21.77 -1.41
N GLU A 618 1.89 -20.78 -2.08
CA GLU A 618 2.64 -19.83 -2.92
C GLU A 618 3.62 -18.99 -2.09
N HIS A 619 3.22 -18.61 -0.87
CA HIS A 619 4.08 -17.85 0.04
C HIS A 619 5.21 -18.72 0.61
N TYR A 620 4.89 -19.95 1.02
CA TYR A 620 5.89 -20.92 1.48
C TYR A 620 6.93 -21.22 0.38
N ASN A 621 6.48 -21.41 -0.86
CA ASN A 621 7.37 -21.76 -1.97
C ASN A 621 8.42 -20.66 -2.24
N LEU A 622 8.09 -19.40 -1.97
CA LEU A 622 9.03 -18.28 -2.03
C LEU A 622 9.91 -18.15 -0.77
N TYR A 623 9.35 -18.44 0.41
CA TYR A 623 9.94 -18.06 1.71
C TYR A 623 9.92 -19.21 2.75
N HIS A 624 10.54 -20.34 2.46
CA HIS A 624 10.55 -21.55 3.32
C HIS A 624 11.73 -21.63 4.32
N LEU A 625 12.59 -20.62 4.39
CA LEU A 625 13.77 -20.58 5.25
C LEU A 625 13.66 -19.49 6.32
N ILE A 626 14.24 -19.75 7.50
CA ILE A 626 14.42 -18.80 8.59
C ILE A 626 15.89 -18.87 9.01
N ASN A 627 16.57 -17.72 9.07
CA ASN A 627 17.88 -17.62 9.69
C ASN A 627 17.67 -17.15 11.14
N PHE A 628 18.15 -17.92 12.11
CA PHE A 628 18.18 -17.53 13.52
C PHE A 628 19.58 -17.78 14.06
N ASP A 629 20.37 -16.72 14.08
CA ASP A 629 21.72 -16.76 14.62
C ASP A 629 21.64 -16.48 16.12
N THR A 630 22.05 -17.43 16.95
CA THR A 630 22.22 -17.14 18.38
C THR A 630 23.50 -16.35 18.61
N ILE A 631 23.68 -15.79 19.81
CA ILE A 631 24.99 -15.22 20.18
C ILE A 631 26.14 -16.24 20.17
N TYR A 632 25.90 -17.54 20.00
CA TYR A 632 26.93 -18.60 20.02
C TYR A 632 27.20 -19.25 18.65
N GLU A 633 26.21 -19.24 17.74
CA GLU A 633 26.30 -19.91 16.43
C GLU A 633 25.38 -19.30 15.37
N GLU A 634 25.78 -19.41 14.11
CA GLU A 634 25.00 -18.99 12.93
C GLU A 634 24.19 -20.19 12.41
N ALA A 635 22.87 -20.02 12.17
CA ALA A 635 22.00 -21.16 11.88
C ALA A 635 20.83 -20.83 10.94
N VAL A 636 20.63 -21.72 9.95
CA VAL A 636 19.49 -21.71 9.02
C VAL A 636 18.52 -22.81 9.43
N TYR A 637 17.22 -22.55 9.31
CA TYR A 637 16.13 -23.45 9.64
C TYR A 637 15.16 -23.56 8.45
N LYS A 638 14.64 -24.76 8.19
CA LYS A 638 13.61 -25.04 7.18
C LYS A 638 12.24 -25.12 7.84
N ILE A 639 11.28 -24.33 7.37
CA ILE A 639 9.90 -24.36 7.88
C ILE A 639 9.28 -25.73 7.55
N PHE A 640 8.78 -26.47 8.54
CA PHE A 640 8.13 -27.77 8.32
C PHE A 640 6.63 -27.76 8.61
N ALA A 641 6.13 -26.82 9.43
CA ALA A 641 4.72 -26.72 9.78
C ALA A 641 4.27 -25.29 10.11
N VAL A 642 2.96 -25.04 9.94
CA VAL A 642 2.30 -23.73 10.10
C VAL A 642 1.00 -23.96 10.85
N ILE A 643 1.00 -23.80 12.19
CA ILE A 643 -0.12 -24.23 13.04
C ILE A 643 -0.91 -23.06 13.64
N PHE A 644 -2.19 -23.29 13.92
CA PHE A 644 -3.08 -22.36 14.62
C PHE A 644 -3.55 -23.01 15.92
N VAL A 645 -3.39 -22.33 17.05
CA VAL A 645 -3.65 -22.90 18.40
C VAL A 645 -4.29 -21.88 19.34
N ASN A 646 -5.06 -22.35 20.31
CA ASN A 646 -5.59 -21.60 21.46
C ASN A 646 -4.65 -21.71 22.67
N THR A 647 -4.61 -20.70 23.54
CA THR A 647 -3.83 -20.74 24.81
C THR A 647 -4.67 -21.16 26.03
N LYS A 648 -6.00 -21.22 25.92
CA LYS A 648 -6.94 -21.59 27.01
C LYS A 648 -7.76 -22.82 26.69
N GLU A 649 -7.90 -23.72 27.65
CA GLU A 649 -8.58 -25.03 27.54
C GLU A 649 -10.09 -24.91 27.26
N GLU A 650 -10.71 -23.81 27.69
CA GLU A 650 -12.14 -23.53 27.51
C GLU A 650 -12.57 -23.41 26.03
N HIS A 651 -11.63 -23.23 25.11
CA HIS A 651 -11.90 -23.11 23.67
C HIS A 651 -11.67 -24.42 22.87
N ASP A 652 -11.43 -25.56 23.54
CA ASP A 652 -11.18 -26.85 22.87
C ASP A 652 -11.98 -28.05 23.45
N ASN A 653 -13.28 -27.86 23.72
CA ASN A 653 -14.16 -28.88 24.34
C ASN A 653 -13.67 -29.39 25.72
N GLY A 654 -12.83 -28.63 26.43
CA GLY A 654 -12.20 -29.08 27.67
C GLY A 654 -11.04 -30.05 27.47
N ALA A 655 -10.54 -30.23 26.24
CA ALA A 655 -9.23 -30.82 26.02
C ALA A 655 -8.14 -29.83 26.47
N LYS A 656 -7.05 -30.35 27.03
CA LYS A 656 -5.87 -29.54 27.37
C LYS A 656 -5.35 -28.84 26.11
N ALA A 657 -5.15 -27.53 26.18
CA ALA A 657 -4.60 -26.75 25.07
C ALA A 657 -3.24 -27.30 24.63
N PHE A 658 -2.97 -27.31 23.32
CA PHE A 658 -1.71 -27.87 22.79
C PHE A 658 -0.53 -26.98 23.17
N ASP A 659 0.31 -27.46 24.09
CA ASP A 659 1.41 -26.67 24.64
C ASP A 659 2.64 -26.69 23.72
N TYR A 660 2.54 -25.96 22.62
CA TYR A 660 3.57 -25.78 21.59
C TYR A 660 4.91 -25.22 22.13
N ARG A 661 4.94 -24.77 23.40
CA ARG A 661 6.07 -24.12 24.07
C ARG A 661 6.98 -25.10 24.81
N GLN A 662 6.62 -26.39 24.90
CA GLN A 662 7.46 -27.40 25.57
C GLN A 662 8.88 -27.35 25.01
N GLN A 663 9.84 -27.02 25.87
CA GLN A 663 11.20 -26.63 25.47
C GLN A 663 12.09 -27.85 25.19
N ASP A 664 11.95 -28.87 26.03
CA ASP A 664 12.80 -30.05 26.07
C ASP A 664 11.97 -31.31 26.40
N PHE A 665 12.50 -32.48 26.03
CA PHE A 665 11.76 -33.74 25.98
C PHE A 665 12.56 -34.85 26.66
N SER A 666 11.88 -35.77 27.34
CA SER A 666 12.53 -36.79 28.19
C SER A 666 13.22 -37.89 27.38
N ASN A 667 12.81 -38.08 26.11
CA ASN A 667 13.29 -39.11 25.21
C ASN A 667 12.82 -38.85 23.76
N GLU A 668 13.36 -39.62 22.82
CA GLU A 668 13.08 -39.54 21.39
C GLU A 668 11.59 -39.73 21.02
N ILE A 669 10.85 -40.55 21.76
CA ILE A 669 9.43 -40.85 21.48
C ILE A 669 8.59 -39.63 21.83
N GLU A 670 8.81 -39.01 22.99
CA GLU A 670 8.07 -37.81 23.43
C GLU A 670 8.25 -36.64 22.45
N PHE A 671 9.47 -36.43 21.93
CA PHE A 671 9.72 -35.44 20.89
C PHE A 671 9.01 -35.78 19.57
N MET A 672 9.06 -37.02 19.09
CA MET A 672 8.40 -37.41 17.84
C MET A 672 6.87 -37.40 17.96
N GLU A 673 6.30 -37.69 19.14
CA GLU A 673 4.88 -37.46 19.44
C GLU A 673 4.52 -35.98 19.35
N PHE A 674 5.33 -35.07 19.94
CA PHE A 674 5.15 -33.63 19.79
C PHE A 674 5.21 -33.18 18.32
N ILE A 675 6.19 -33.64 17.54
CA ILE A 675 6.29 -33.35 16.10
C ILE A 675 5.06 -33.84 15.32
N ASN A 676 4.52 -35.02 15.66
CA ASN A 676 3.28 -35.52 15.06
C ASN A 676 2.07 -34.63 15.41
N GLN A 677 1.96 -34.20 16.66
CA GLN A 677 0.92 -33.26 17.11
C GLN A 677 1.04 -31.89 16.42
N VAL A 678 2.26 -31.42 16.12
CA VAL A 678 2.50 -30.22 15.29
C VAL A 678 2.08 -30.46 13.84
N ARG A 679 2.52 -31.56 13.18
CA ARG A 679 2.18 -31.86 11.78
C ARG A 679 0.68 -31.96 11.53
N ARG A 680 -0.07 -32.65 12.41
CA ARG A 680 -1.55 -32.75 12.33
C ARG A 680 -2.25 -31.38 12.38
N ARG A 681 -1.67 -30.40 13.06
CA ARG A 681 -2.20 -29.02 13.22
C ARG A 681 -1.70 -28.05 12.14
N SER A 682 -0.86 -28.51 11.20
CA SER A 682 -0.29 -27.68 10.14
C SER A 682 -1.30 -27.42 9.03
N PHE A 683 -1.39 -26.18 8.54
CA PHE A 683 -2.14 -25.80 7.34
C PHE A 683 -1.54 -26.33 6.03
N ILE A 684 -0.25 -26.70 6.06
CA ILE A 684 0.50 -27.22 4.90
C ILE A 684 1.26 -28.49 5.27
N ASN A 685 1.37 -29.40 4.30
CA ASN A 685 2.29 -30.53 4.33
C ASN A 685 3.57 -30.14 3.57
N THR A 686 4.72 -30.51 4.11
CA THR A 686 6.03 -30.15 3.57
C THR A 686 6.94 -31.39 3.50
N PRO A 687 7.88 -31.47 2.54
CA PRO A 687 8.87 -32.54 2.47
C PRO A 687 10.06 -32.31 3.42
N VAL A 688 9.97 -31.33 4.34
CA VAL A 688 11.01 -31.08 5.34
C VAL A 688 10.87 -32.15 6.41
N ASP A 689 11.88 -32.99 6.49
CA ASP A 689 11.96 -34.10 7.44
C ASP A 689 12.24 -33.61 8.87
N VAL A 690 11.90 -34.40 9.89
CA VAL A 690 12.33 -34.16 11.28
C VAL A 690 12.65 -35.49 11.96
N ASN A 691 13.78 -35.54 12.66
CA ASN A 691 14.33 -36.69 13.38
C ASN A 691 14.46 -36.35 14.88
N ALA A 692 14.51 -37.37 15.74
CA ALA A 692 14.47 -37.22 17.19
C ALA A 692 15.65 -36.45 17.83
N THR A 693 16.74 -36.23 17.10
CA THR A 693 17.94 -35.50 17.52
C THR A 693 18.05 -34.09 16.92
N ASP A 694 17.03 -33.63 16.17
CA ASP A 694 17.02 -32.27 15.62
C ASP A 694 16.62 -31.23 16.67
N HIS A 695 17.14 -30.00 16.50
CA HIS A 695 16.62 -28.81 17.17
C HIS A 695 15.65 -28.05 16.25
N ILE A 696 14.61 -27.48 16.84
CA ILE A 696 13.57 -26.72 16.16
C ILE A 696 13.40 -25.32 16.80
N ILE A 697 12.92 -24.37 16.00
CA ILE A 697 12.40 -23.09 16.48
C ILE A 697 10.90 -23.03 16.18
N ASN A 698 10.16 -22.28 16.99
CA ASN A 698 8.79 -21.90 16.70
C ASN A 698 8.57 -20.39 16.89
N LEU A 699 7.93 -19.74 15.90
CA LEU A 699 7.66 -18.30 15.90
C LEU A 699 6.19 -18.05 16.21
N SER A 700 5.89 -17.54 17.40
CA SER A 700 4.54 -17.38 17.93
C SER A 700 4.06 -15.92 17.90
N THR A 701 2.89 -15.71 17.29
CA THR A 701 2.25 -14.38 17.18
C THR A 701 0.75 -14.47 17.44
N CYS A 702 0.14 -13.37 17.89
CA CYS A 702 -1.30 -13.32 18.19
C CYS A 702 -2.14 -13.56 16.93
N ALA A 703 -3.16 -14.41 17.00
CA ALA A 703 -4.16 -14.55 15.95
C ALA A 703 -5.51 -14.02 16.45
N TYR A 704 -6.21 -13.27 15.60
CA TYR A 704 -7.44 -12.53 15.98
C TYR A 704 -8.71 -13.18 15.42
N ASP A 705 -8.61 -14.37 14.82
CA ASP A 705 -9.74 -15.12 14.27
C ASP A 705 -10.67 -15.65 15.36
N ILE A 706 -10.14 -15.96 16.55
CA ILE A 706 -10.85 -16.30 17.80
C ILE A 706 -10.07 -15.68 18.97
N ASP A 707 -10.69 -15.59 20.14
CA ASP A 707 -10.01 -15.08 21.34
C ASP A 707 -8.85 -16.00 21.76
N GLU A 708 -7.77 -15.39 22.26
CA GLU A 708 -6.63 -16.11 22.86
C GLU A 708 -5.92 -17.11 21.93
N ALA A 709 -5.98 -16.88 20.61
CA ALA A 709 -5.29 -17.68 19.62
C ALA A 709 -3.86 -17.19 19.29
N ARG A 710 -3.05 -18.14 18.81
CA ARG A 710 -1.71 -17.94 18.28
C ARG A 710 -1.59 -18.61 16.92
N LEU A 711 -0.96 -17.90 15.99
CA LEU A 711 -0.36 -18.49 14.80
C LEU A 711 1.10 -18.81 15.13
N VAL A 712 1.53 -20.04 14.87
CA VAL A 712 2.87 -20.52 15.20
C VAL A 712 3.53 -21.19 13.99
N ILE A 713 4.68 -20.67 13.58
CA ILE A 713 5.46 -21.21 12.45
C ILE A 713 6.61 -22.05 12.99
N PHE A 714 6.68 -23.33 12.61
CA PHE A 714 7.67 -24.29 13.09
C PHE A 714 8.75 -24.58 12.04
N ALA A 715 10.02 -24.52 12.42
CA ALA A 715 11.14 -24.77 11.53
C ALA A 715 12.26 -25.61 12.19
N ARG A 716 12.87 -26.53 11.42
CA ARG A 716 13.96 -27.42 11.84
C ARG A 716 15.31 -26.83 11.43
N LYS A 717 16.30 -26.86 12.33
CA LYS A 717 17.69 -26.47 12.04
C LYS A 717 18.28 -27.33 10.91
N VAL A 718 18.91 -26.71 9.93
CA VAL A 718 19.63 -27.40 8.84
C VAL A 718 20.83 -28.15 9.42
N ARG A 719 20.97 -29.43 9.07
CA ARG A 719 22.01 -30.31 9.65
C ARG A 719 23.38 -30.01 9.00
N PRO A 720 24.50 -30.25 9.69
CA PRO A 720 25.83 -30.05 9.12
C PRO A 720 26.03 -30.81 7.79
N GLY A 721 26.23 -30.08 6.69
CA GLY A 721 26.39 -30.64 5.34
C GLY A 721 25.08 -30.93 4.57
N GLU A 722 23.92 -30.61 5.14
CA GLU A 722 22.63 -30.66 4.43
C GLU A 722 22.48 -29.46 3.48
N SER A 723 21.90 -29.66 2.28
CA SER A 723 21.51 -28.54 1.41
C SER A 723 20.41 -27.71 2.07
N THR A 724 20.42 -26.39 1.92
CA THR A 724 19.32 -25.52 2.35
C THR A 724 18.07 -25.64 1.48
N GLU A 725 18.15 -26.30 0.32
CA GLU A 725 17.03 -26.44 -0.62
C GLU A 725 15.87 -27.29 -0.05
N VAL A 726 14.67 -26.98 -0.53
CA VAL A 726 13.41 -27.71 -0.25
C VAL A 726 12.71 -27.96 -1.59
N ASP A 727 12.23 -29.19 -1.82
CA ASP A 727 11.43 -29.51 -3.00
C ASP A 727 10.02 -28.93 -2.86
N THR A 728 9.87 -27.67 -3.25
CA THR A 728 8.61 -26.93 -3.20
C THR A 728 7.50 -27.51 -4.08
N SER A 729 7.80 -28.47 -4.97
CA SER A 729 6.79 -29.18 -5.76
C SER A 729 6.01 -30.23 -4.95
N LEU A 730 6.54 -30.67 -3.80
CA LEU A 730 5.91 -31.62 -2.88
C LEU A 730 5.05 -30.94 -1.78
N VAL A 731 5.01 -29.60 -1.77
CA VAL A 731 4.26 -28.83 -0.76
C VAL A 731 2.78 -28.81 -1.14
N SER A 732 1.92 -29.14 -0.17
CA SER A 732 0.48 -29.26 -0.38
C SER A 732 -0.32 -28.70 0.80
N VAL A 733 -1.62 -28.47 0.60
CA VAL A 733 -2.54 -28.07 1.68
C VAL A 733 -2.89 -29.31 2.51
N ASN A 734 -2.88 -29.17 3.83
CA ASN A 734 -3.44 -30.20 4.70
C ASN A 734 -4.97 -30.04 4.74
N GLU A 735 -5.68 -30.90 4.04
CA GLU A 735 -7.15 -30.88 4.01
C GLU A 735 -7.77 -31.33 5.35
N ASN A 736 -6.98 -32.03 6.18
CA ASN A 736 -7.39 -32.62 7.45
C ASN A 736 -6.72 -31.91 8.65
N VAL A 737 -6.56 -30.58 8.55
CA VAL A 737 -5.89 -29.75 9.57
C VAL A 737 -6.66 -29.74 10.90
N LEU A 738 -5.99 -30.17 11.98
CA LEU A 738 -6.55 -30.19 13.33
C LEU A 738 -6.51 -28.79 13.97
N LEU A 739 -7.59 -28.04 13.84
CA LEU A 739 -7.73 -26.71 14.49
C LEU A 739 -8.31 -26.78 15.91
N PRO A 740 -8.28 -25.68 16.68
CA PRO A 740 -9.09 -25.51 17.90
C PRO A 740 -10.59 -25.58 17.60
N GLN A 741 -11.40 -26.05 18.56
CA GLN A 741 -12.85 -26.26 18.35
C GLN A 741 -13.55 -24.98 17.88
N ALA A 742 -13.24 -23.85 18.49
CA ALA A 742 -13.84 -22.55 18.14
C ALA A 742 -13.65 -22.13 16.66
N MET A 743 -12.67 -22.69 15.93
CA MET A 743 -12.53 -22.48 14.49
C MET A 743 -13.58 -23.24 13.66
N TYR A 744 -13.96 -24.45 14.08
CA TYR A 744 -15.07 -25.20 13.44
C TYR A 744 -16.41 -24.55 13.78
N ASP A 745 -16.61 -24.14 15.03
CA ASP A 745 -17.85 -23.49 15.47
C ASP A 745 -18.07 -22.15 14.75
N LYS A 746 -17.00 -21.36 14.55
CA LYS A 746 -17.05 -20.07 13.86
C LYS A 746 -17.10 -20.20 12.33
N TYR A 747 -16.50 -21.24 11.75
CA TYR A 747 -16.40 -21.42 10.30
C TYR A 747 -16.81 -22.85 9.82
N PRO A 748 -18.01 -23.35 10.18
CA PRO A 748 -18.40 -24.75 9.93
C PRO A 748 -18.55 -25.08 8.44
N LYS A 749 -18.81 -24.06 7.60
CA LYS A 749 -18.83 -24.19 6.12
C LYS A 749 -17.45 -24.41 5.51
N ARG A 750 -16.37 -24.38 6.30
CA ARG A 750 -14.98 -24.38 5.83
C ARG A 750 -14.17 -25.57 6.31
N TYR A 751 -14.24 -25.88 7.60
CA TYR A 751 -13.51 -27.00 8.21
C TYR A 751 -14.44 -28.16 8.59
N GLY A 752 -15.73 -28.07 8.23
CA GLY A 752 -16.77 -29.00 8.68
C GLY A 752 -17.24 -28.70 10.12
N THR A 753 -18.15 -29.53 10.62
CA THR A 753 -18.72 -29.45 11.98
C THR A 753 -18.11 -30.43 12.98
N THR A 754 -17.11 -31.21 12.56
CA THR A 754 -16.49 -32.30 13.34
C THR A 754 -14.99 -32.31 13.07
N LYS A 755 -14.18 -32.36 14.14
CA LYS A 755 -12.72 -32.50 14.03
C LYS A 755 -12.31 -33.79 13.29
N PRO A 756 -11.18 -33.77 12.54
CA PRO A 756 -10.57 -34.99 12.02
C PRO A 756 -10.09 -35.87 13.19
N VAL A 757 -10.28 -37.19 13.05
CA VAL A 757 -9.88 -38.20 14.03
C VAL A 757 -8.65 -38.94 13.51
N PHE A 758 -7.62 -39.06 14.34
CA PHE A 758 -6.38 -39.77 14.00
C PHE A 758 -6.25 -41.03 14.87
N ASN A 759 -5.81 -42.14 14.27
CA ASN A 759 -5.57 -43.38 15.01
C ASN A 759 -4.19 -43.36 15.66
N ASP A 760 -4.10 -42.96 16.93
CA ASP A 760 -2.83 -42.80 17.65
C ASP A 760 -2.00 -44.09 17.79
N GLU A 761 -2.63 -45.28 17.84
CA GLU A 761 -1.89 -46.56 17.94
C GLU A 761 -0.98 -46.81 16.73
N ALA A 762 -1.30 -46.25 15.55
CA ALA A 762 -0.49 -46.38 14.35
C ALA A 762 0.80 -45.53 14.37
N PHE A 763 0.91 -44.53 15.25
CA PHE A 763 2.04 -43.58 15.27
C PHE A 763 3.19 -44.03 16.19
N ALA A 764 2.94 -44.92 17.15
CA ALA A 764 3.87 -45.18 18.25
C ALA A 764 5.07 -46.10 17.93
N THR A 765 5.17 -46.68 16.72
CA THR A 765 6.12 -47.78 16.45
C THR A 765 6.96 -47.72 15.17
N ASN A 766 6.59 -46.91 14.16
CA ASN A 766 7.42 -46.65 12.97
C ASN A 766 6.94 -45.37 12.27
N ILE A 767 7.64 -44.25 12.47
CA ILE A 767 7.33 -42.96 11.82
C ILE A 767 8.39 -42.69 10.73
N PRO A 768 8.04 -42.66 9.43
CA PRO A 768 8.91 -42.12 8.40
C PRO A 768 9.10 -40.61 8.62
N SER A 769 10.33 -40.10 8.50
CA SER A 769 10.63 -38.69 8.78
C SER A 769 9.90 -37.70 7.84
N ASN A 770 9.41 -38.17 6.69
CA ASN A 770 8.59 -37.44 5.70
C ASN A 770 7.08 -37.76 5.82
N TYR A 771 6.53 -37.84 7.02
CA TYR A 771 5.13 -38.22 7.24
C TYR A 771 4.11 -37.16 6.76
N ASP A 772 3.10 -37.62 6.02
CA ASP A 772 1.95 -36.86 5.50
C ASP A 772 0.66 -37.24 6.25
N PRO A 773 0.04 -36.32 7.02
CA PRO A 773 -1.21 -36.56 7.74
C PRO A 773 -2.40 -37.02 6.87
N ASN A 774 -2.45 -36.68 5.58
CA ASN A 774 -3.56 -37.08 4.70
C ASN A 774 -3.56 -38.60 4.44
N GLN A 775 -2.40 -39.26 4.57
CA GLN A 775 -2.27 -40.72 4.38
C GLN A 775 -2.71 -41.52 5.62
N ALA A 776 -3.08 -40.85 6.72
CA ALA A 776 -3.51 -41.47 7.98
C ALA A 776 -4.95 -41.99 7.96
N LEU A 777 -5.80 -41.51 7.05
CA LEU A 777 -7.24 -41.76 7.05
C LEU A 777 -7.59 -43.12 6.41
N VAL A 778 -7.44 -44.19 7.20
CA VAL A 778 -8.00 -45.50 6.86
C VAL A 778 -9.53 -45.43 6.94
N SER A 779 -10.18 -45.85 5.86
CA SER A 779 -11.62 -45.69 5.57
C SER A 779 -12.56 -46.16 6.69
N SER A 780 -13.48 -45.30 7.11
CA SER A 780 -14.64 -45.65 7.96
C SER A 780 -15.79 -46.28 7.17
N ASP A 781 -15.50 -47.22 6.28
CA ASP A 781 -16.48 -48.01 5.52
C ASP A 781 -16.56 -49.44 6.09
N VAL A 782 -17.54 -49.69 6.96
CA VAL A 782 -17.80 -51.02 7.53
C VAL A 782 -19.28 -51.37 7.36
N SER A 783 -19.60 -52.06 6.27
CA SER A 783 -20.92 -52.65 6.04
C SER A 783 -20.87 -54.19 5.93
N ALA A 784 -21.29 -54.85 7.01
CA ALA A 784 -21.84 -56.21 7.08
C ALA A 784 -20.95 -57.46 6.77
N SER A 785 -20.82 -58.32 7.80
CA SER A 785 -20.61 -59.79 7.75
C SER A 785 -19.21 -60.32 7.32
N ALA A 786 -18.68 -61.47 7.78
CA ALA A 786 -19.11 -62.48 8.77
C ALA A 786 -17.86 -63.09 9.50
N PRO A 787 -17.99 -63.81 10.64
CA PRO A 787 -16.86 -64.12 11.54
C PRO A 787 -16.31 -65.57 11.53
N LEU A 788 -15.24 -65.79 12.34
CA LEU A 788 -14.60 -67.06 12.77
C LEU A 788 -13.53 -67.66 11.80
N PRO A 789 -12.56 -68.49 12.27
CA PRO A 789 -12.38 -69.10 13.60
C PRO A 789 -11.06 -68.73 14.36
N PRO A 790 -10.86 -69.17 15.63
CA PRO A 790 -9.81 -68.64 16.52
C PRO A 790 -8.46 -69.40 16.54
N VAL A 791 -7.50 -68.76 17.22
CA VAL A 791 -6.08 -69.10 17.46
C VAL A 791 -5.87 -70.35 18.35
N PRO A 792 -4.74 -71.08 18.17
CA PRO A 792 -3.96 -71.56 19.30
C PRO A 792 -2.48 -71.08 19.27
N PRO A 793 -1.82 -70.79 20.43
CA PRO A 793 -0.46 -70.22 20.49
C PRO A 793 0.58 -71.19 21.13
N VAL A 794 1.69 -70.62 21.66
CA VAL A 794 2.54 -71.10 22.79
C VAL A 794 3.93 -71.75 22.44
N THR A 795 5.02 -71.05 22.85
CA THR A 795 6.40 -71.53 23.19
C THR A 795 7.34 -72.09 22.08
N SER A 796 8.69 -72.07 22.20
CA SER A 796 9.63 -71.30 23.05
C SER A 796 11.12 -71.43 22.60
N THR A 797 11.90 -70.36 22.82
CA THR A 797 13.35 -70.23 23.21
C THR A 797 14.22 -71.48 23.53
N PRO A 798 15.60 -71.40 23.56
CA PRO A 798 16.55 -70.35 23.08
C PRO A 798 17.99 -70.82 22.58
N VAL A 799 18.90 -69.83 22.41
CA VAL A 799 20.40 -69.80 22.56
C VAL A 799 21.41 -70.26 21.45
N VAL A 800 22.51 -69.47 21.37
CA VAL A 800 23.92 -69.71 20.91
C VAL A 800 24.38 -69.15 19.54
N SER A 801 25.62 -68.66 19.54
CA SER A 801 26.47 -67.90 18.59
C SER A 801 26.86 -68.65 17.28
N GLU A 802 27.45 -68.06 16.22
CA GLU A 802 28.79 -67.42 16.13
C GLU A 802 28.97 -66.37 14.97
N GLN A 803 30.21 -65.91 14.75
CA GLN A 803 30.71 -64.84 13.85
C GLN A 803 31.80 -65.42 12.87
N PRO A 804 32.51 -64.67 11.98
CA PRO A 804 32.19 -63.44 11.20
C PRO A 804 32.72 -63.43 9.71
N ALA A 805 32.62 -62.26 9.06
CA ALA A 805 33.67 -61.60 8.22
C ALA A 805 33.81 -61.75 6.67
N SER A 806 34.46 -60.72 6.10
CA SER A 806 35.22 -60.58 4.82
C SER A 806 34.64 -59.68 3.69
N SER A 807 35.49 -59.32 2.70
CA SER A 807 35.45 -58.01 2.01
C SER A 807 36.20 -57.91 0.65
N SER A 808 36.12 -56.74 0.00
CA SER A 808 37.06 -56.09 -0.97
C SER A 808 37.07 -56.39 -2.51
N SER A 809 36.67 -55.36 -3.26
CA SER A 809 37.13 -54.73 -4.54
C SER A 809 38.46 -55.10 -5.25
N VAL A 810 38.64 -54.74 -6.57
CA VAL A 810 39.75 -53.88 -7.18
C VAL A 810 39.91 -53.89 -8.74
N SER A 811 39.88 -52.70 -9.40
CA SER A 811 40.71 -52.11 -10.55
C SER A 811 41.11 -52.90 -11.87
N SER A 812 41.69 -52.36 -12.99
CA SER A 812 41.82 -51.01 -13.66
C SER A 812 42.60 -50.99 -15.03
N SER A 813 42.59 -49.83 -15.76
CA SER A 813 43.57 -49.28 -16.78
C SER A 813 43.52 -49.69 -18.31
N SER A 814 44.18 -49.03 -19.31
CA SER A 814 44.32 -47.58 -19.71
C SER A 814 45.03 -47.30 -21.09
N ARG A 815 44.81 -46.10 -21.73
CA ARG A 815 45.69 -45.29 -22.65
C ARG A 815 45.95 -45.73 -24.17
N PRO A 816 46.53 -44.91 -25.10
CA PRO A 816 45.98 -43.66 -25.73
C PRO A 816 46.35 -43.36 -27.26
N SER A 817 45.84 -42.28 -27.91
CA SER A 817 46.59 -41.29 -28.79
C SER A 817 45.79 -40.51 -29.90
N SER A 818 46.25 -39.27 -30.26
CA SER A 818 45.98 -38.45 -31.51
C SER A 818 44.60 -37.77 -31.74
N SER A 819 44.39 -36.79 -32.68
CA SER A 819 45.13 -35.55 -33.06
C SER A 819 44.35 -34.56 -34.01
N SER A 820 44.79 -33.28 -34.10
CA SER A 820 44.56 -32.28 -35.21
C SER A 820 43.23 -31.49 -35.39
N ARG A 821 43.24 -30.44 -36.26
CA ARG A 821 42.36 -29.23 -36.42
C ARG A 821 42.34 -28.81 -37.94
N PRO A 822 41.71 -27.71 -38.46
CA PRO A 822 40.66 -26.76 -37.98
C PRO A 822 39.59 -26.27 -39.04
N SER A 823 38.71 -25.31 -38.63
CA SER A 823 38.26 -24.07 -39.37
C SER A 823 36.92 -23.92 -40.18
N SER A 824 36.31 -22.73 -39.96
CA SER A 824 35.56 -21.79 -40.86
C SER A 824 34.12 -21.98 -41.42
N SER A 825 33.23 -21.07 -40.98
CA SER A 825 32.37 -20.12 -41.76
C SER A 825 30.96 -20.44 -42.36
N SER A 826 30.12 -19.39 -42.28
CA SER A 826 29.01 -18.94 -43.18
C SER A 826 27.55 -19.51 -43.11
N ARG A 827 26.60 -18.56 -43.10
CA ARG A 827 25.15 -18.59 -43.48
C ARG A 827 25.02 -18.26 -45.00
N PRO A 828 23.84 -18.26 -45.70
CA PRO A 828 22.44 -18.03 -45.26
C PRO A 828 21.46 -19.11 -45.85
N SER A 829 20.21 -18.94 -46.36
CA SER A 829 19.25 -17.82 -46.60
C SER A 829 17.82 -18.33 -46.94
N SER A 830 16.77 -17.67 -46.41
CA SER A 830 15.36 -17.67 -46.93
C SER A 830 14.57 -19.01 -46.92
N SER A 831 13.23 -19.10 -47.05
CA SER A 831 12.19 -18.13 -47.47
C SER A 831 10.79 -18.38 -46.84
N SER A 832 9.83 -17.49 -47.15
CA SER A 832 8.35 -17.50 -46.97
C SER A 832 7.59 -18.85 -46.91
N SER A 833 6.36 -19.01 -46.38
CA SER A 833 5.15 -18.16 -46.60
C SER A 833 3.95 -18.46 -45.66
N ARG A 834 3.00 -17.51 -45.55
CA ARG A 834 1.58 -17.69 -45.10
C ARG A 834 0.73 -18.31 -46.24
N PRO A 835 -0.47 -18.91 -46.02
CA PRO A 835 -1.71 -18.12 -45.85
C PRO A 835 -2.80 -18.78 -44.94
N SER A 836 -4.07 -18.38 -45.13
CA SER A 836 -5.25 -18.56 -44.26
C SER A 836 -6.46 -19.22 -44.98
N SER A 837 -7.67 -19.17 -44.37
CA SER A 837 -9.01 -19.58 -44.89
C SER A 837 -9.34 -21.08 -44.84
N SER A 838 -10.59 -21.57 -44.70
CA SER A 838 -11.90 -20.99 -44.26
C SER A 838 -12.97 -22.10 -44.16
N GLN A 839 -14.13 -21.82 -43.51
CA GLN A 839 -15.53 -22.25 -43.81
C GLN A 839 -15.84 -23.62 -44.49
N SER A 840 -16.96 -24.33 -44.28
CA SER A 840 -18.02 -24.43 -43.23
C SER A 840 -19.13 -25.35 -43.78
N SER A 841 -19.67 -26.34 -43.03
CA SER A 841 -20.86 -27.11 -43.46
C SER A 841 -21.62 -27.84 -42.34
N THR A 842 -22.95 -27.85 -42.46
CA THR A 842 -23.97 -28.55 -41.61
C THR A 842 -24.77 -29.53 -42.53
N PRO A 843 -25.94 -30.16 -42.20
CA PRO A 843 -26.78 -30.17 -40.99
C PRO A 843 -27.41 -31.56 -40.60
N SER A 844 -28.44 -31.55 -39.72
CA SER A 844 -29.37 -32.64 -39.30
C SER A 844 -28.80 -33.69 -38.33
N SER A 845 -29.52 -34.28 -37.35
CA SER A 845 -30.94 -34.23 -36.87
C SER A 845 -30.98 -34.48 -35.33
N GLY A 846 -32.10 -34.47 -34.56
CA GLY A 846 -33.49 -34.04 -34.80
C GLY A 846 -34.57 -34.96 -34.18
N VAL A 847 -35.39 -34.45 -33.23
CA VAL A 847 -36.70 -34.99 -32.71
C VAL A 847 -36.64 -36.27 -31.84
N ALA A 848 -37.27 -36.40 -30.64
CA ALA A 848 -38.00 -35.48 -29.74
C ALA A 848 -38.27 -36.12 -28.34
N SER A 849 -38.87 -35.35 -27.40
CA SER A 849 -39.83 -35.73 -26.32
C SER A 849 -39.59 -36.95 -25.40
N SER A 850 -39.86 -36.95 -24.09
CA SER A 850 -40.36 -35.94 -23.12
C SER A 850 -40.15 -36.54 -21.68
N SER A 851 -40.69 -36.14 -20.52
CA SER A 851 -41.90 -35.39 -20.13
C SER A 851 -41.76 -34.75 -18.73
N ARG A 852 -42.78 -33.98 -18.29
CA ARG A 852 -43.00 -33.52 -16.90
C ARG A 852 -44.01 -34.47 -16.19
N PRO A 853 -44.17 -34.41 -14.85
CA PRO A 853 -45.24 -33.54 -14.33
C PRO A 853 -44.92 -32.78 -13.02
N SER A 854 -45.84 -31.89 -12.67
CA SER A 854 -46.04 -31.22 -11.37
C SER A 854 -46.82 -32.14 -10.39
N SER A 855 -47.30 -31.77 -9.18
CA SER A 855 -47.71 -30.47 -8.63
C SER A 855 -47.81 -30.45 -7.08
N SER A 856 -48.32 -29.32 -6.56
CA SER A 856 -48.87 -28.96 -5.23
C SER A 856 -49.42 -30.08 -4.30
N GLU A 857 -49.65 -29.90 -2.99
CA GLU A 857 -50.04 -28.71 -2.17
C GLU A 857 -49.56 -28.90 -0.69
N GLN A 858 -49.96 -28.24 0.42
CA GLN A 858 -51.05 -27.32 0.79
C GLN A 858 -50.63 -26.43 2.01
N GLU A 859 -51.56 -25.73 2.68
CA GLU A 859 -51.34 -24.77 3.79
C GLU A 859 -51.50 -25.35 5.22
N SER A 860 -50.99 -24.65 6.25
CA SER A 860 -51.76 -24.32 7.48
C SER A 860 -51.00 -23.36 8.41
N SER A 861 -51.75 -22.58 9.22
CA SER A 861 -51.26 -21.47 10.04
C SER A 861 -51.57 -21.64 11.53
N GLN A 862 -50.70 -21.18 12.44
CA GLN A 862 -51.12 -20.76 13.81
C GLN A 862 -50.08 -19.92 14.58
N THR A 863 -50.57 -19.00 15.41
CA THR A 863 -49.89 -18.12 16.40
C THR A 863 -50.93 -17.69 17.47
N PRO A 864 -50.62 -16.97 18.57
CA PRO A 864 -49.39 -16.85 19.40
C PRO A 864 -49.61 -17.00 20.94
N SER A 865 -48.54 -17.22 21.73
CA SER A 865 -48.54 -17.07 23.22
C SER A 865 -47.13 -17.23 23.87
N SER A 866 -46.74 -16.68 25.04
CA SER A 866 -47.09 -15.40 25.72
C SER A 866 -46.27 -15.16 27.04
N SER A 867 -45.39 -14.14 27.05
CA SER A 867 -45.02 -13.31 28.24
C SER A 867 -44.19 -13.97 29.40
N PRO A 868 -43.82 -13.31 30.54
CA PRO A 868 -42.40 -13.21 30.96
C PRO A 868 -42.10 -13.52 32.46
N PRO A 869 -40.86 -13.29 32.95
CA PRO A 869 -40.61 -12.18 33.90
C PRO A 869 -39.30 -11.39 33.57
N GLN A 870 -39.16 -10.07 33.78
CA GLN A 870 -39.21 -9.23 35.00
C GLN A 870 -38.00 -9.33 35.97
N THR A 871 -37.11 -8.34 35.81
CA THR A 871 -36.43 -7.52 36.85
C THR A 871 -35.78 -8.16 38.09
N SER A 872 -34.48 -7.90 38.24
CA SER A 872 -33.91 -7.41 39.51
C SER A 872 -32.74 -6.46 39.24
N SER A 873 -32.47 -5.54 40.18
CA SER A 873 -31.39 -4.55 40.10
C SER A 873 -30.82 -4.30 41.49
N SER A 874 -29.49 -4.29 41.64
CA SER A 874 -28.82 -3.96 42.90
C SER A 874 -27.59 -3.07 42.66
N ALA A 875 -27.46 -2.04 43.50
CA ALA A 875 -26.35 -1.09 43.51
C ALA A 875 -25.21 -1.55 44.45
N PRO A 876 -23.98 -1.03 44.31
CA PRO A 876 -22.87 -1.33 45.21
C PRO A 876 -23.03 -0.71 46.61
N PRO A 877 -22.27 -1.19 47.63
CA PRO A 877 -22.44 -0.80 49.03
C PRO A 877 -21.58 0.40 49.47
N ASP A 878 -22.09 1.13 50.47
CA ASP A 878 -21.32 2.03 51.35
C ASP A 878 -20.64 1.25 52.48
N THR A 879 -19.39 1.58 52.83
CA THR A 879 -18.84 1.40 54.19
C THR A 879 -17.84 2.48 54.59
N SER A 880 -18.30 3.39 55.45
CA SER A 880 -17.66 3.90 56.68
C SER A 880 -16.15 4.20 56.76
N SER A 881 -15.84 5.39 57.26
CA SER A 881 -14.53 5.92 57.65
C SER A 881 -14.03 5.48 59.04
N GLU A 882 -12.85 6.00 59.42
CA GLU A 882 -12.13 5.88 60.71
C GLU A 882 -11.28 4.60 60.87
N ASN A 883 -10.00 4.66 61.30
CA ASN A 883 -9.46 5.49 62.38
C ASN A 883 -7.99 5.98 62.18
N SER A 884 -7.52 6.72 63.18
CA SER A 884 -6.16 7.29 63.39
C SER A 884 -5.07 6.22 63.70
N SER A 885 -3.76 6.49 63.86
CA SER A 885 -2.99 7.73 64.13
C SER A 885 -1.47 7.54 63.85
N SER A 886 -0.69 8.63 63.69
CA SER A 886 0.63 8.87 64.34
C SER A 886 1.32 10.18 63.87
N ALA A 887 2.35 10.62 64.60
CA ALA A 887 3.07 11.91 64.48
C ALA A 887 3.92 12.05 63.18
N GLY A 888 4.38 13.24 62.76
CA GLY A 888 4.21 14.61 63.31
C GLY A 888 5.49 15.46 63.13
N GLY A 889 5.36 16.77 62.88
CA GLY A 889 6.48 17.71 62.69
C GLY A 889 6.00 19.12 62.31
N SER A 890 6.65 20.17 62.81
CA SER A 890 6.19 21.57 62.78
C SER A 890 7.10 22.51 61.95
N SER A 891 6.73 23.81 61.87
CA SER A 891 7.21 24.91 60.98
C SER A 891 6.58 24.86 59.57
N GLU A 892 5.73 25.79 59.11
CA GLU A 892 5.35 27.18 59.50
C GLU A 892 6.32 28.30 59.06
N VAL A 893 5.72 29.41 58.58
CA VAL A 893 6.27 30.75 58.25
C VAL A 893 6.71 31.02 56.78
N SER A 894 5.89 31.86 56.12
CA SER A 894 6.09 32.78 54.96
C SER A 894 7.36 32.67 54.10
N SER A 895 7.32 32.53 52.76
CA SER A 895 6.67 33.40 51.74
C SER A 895 7.23 34.83 51.66
N ALA A 896 7.94 35.13 50.56
CA ALA A 896 7.87 36.40 49.84
C ALA A 896 8.52 36.25 48.45
N SER A 897 7.80 36.63 47.40
CA SER A 897 8.44 37.21 46.22
C SER A 897 8.77 38.68 46.53
N ASP A 898 9.70 39.25 45.76
CA ASP A 898 9.54 40.52 45.03
C ASP A 898 10.92 41.14 44.75
N ASP A 899 11.08 41.76 43.58
CA ASP A 899 11.15 43.23 43.55
C ASP A 899 10.81 43.73 42.14
N SER A 900 10.22 44.92 42.02
CA SER A 900 9.88 45.52 40.74
C SER A 900 9.77 47.05 40.76
N THR A 901 10.41 47.66 39.76
CA THR A 901 10.24 49.06 39.31
C THR A 901 10.66 50.19 40.28
N SER A 902 10.90 51.35 39.69
CA SER A 902 11.56 52.51 40.30
C SER A 902 10.61 53.69 40.57
N HIS A 903 11.08 54.62 41.41
CA HIS A 903 10.53 55.94 41.75
C HIS A 903 9.28 56.02 42.65
N GLU A 904 9.57 56.24 43.94
CA GLU A 904 9.26 57.44 44.74
C GLU A 904 7.88 58.16 44.64
N ALA A 905 7.54 58.81 45.78
CA ALA A 905 6.57 59.90 45.96
C ALA A 905 5.07 59.56 46.20
N GLU A 906 4.84 59.03 47.41
CA GLU A 906 3.90 59.60 48.40
C GLU A 906 2.35 59.60 48.20
N THR A 907 1.74 58.77 49.06
CA THR A 907 0.66 59.12 50.04
C THR A 907 -0.84 58.92 49.75
N SER A 908 -1.46 58.31 50.77
CA SER A 908 -2.83 58.51 51.30
C SER A 908 -4.06 57.83 50.68
N SER A 909 -4.39 56.70 51.32
CA SER A 909 -5.70 56.44 51.96
C SER A 909 -6.98 56.40 51.11
N ALA A 910 -7.41 55.15 50.86
CA ALA A 910 -8.74 54.63 51.19
C ALA A 910 -10.01 55.38 50.70
N ALA A 911 -10.61 54.82 49.65
CA ALA A 911 -11.83 54.01 49.80
C ALA A 911 -11.88 52.92 48.71
#